data_AF-A0AAC8Q1T8-F1
#
_entry.id   AF-A0AAC8Q1T8-F1
#
_cell.length_a   1.000
_cell.length_b   1.000
_cell.length_c   1.000
_cell.angle_alpha   90.00
_cell.angle_beta   90.00
_cell.angle_gamma   90.00
#
_symmetry.space_group_name_H-M   'P 1'
#
loop_
_entity.id
_entity.type
_entity.pdbx_description
1 polymer ?
#
loop_
_entity_poly.entity_id
_entity_poly.type
_entity_poly.pdbx_seq_one_letter_code
_entity_poly.pdbx_strand_id
1 'polypeptide(L)'
;MALIDRVKTLCDRLAGHGWTDRLSPFGLDITAATPAALATQLARAVQRPTGAELRGFEDFSFRTATGIKPAAPGKSLLYHALASPYVHPGAGNAPASSPEAYPTLEELDTLENYIYSLARKRLADFPGATLAVFAYQYRPGERSPHGLHADMAFSRTGVARVGTRPPRYDAARRSFWVEPEDGSDGLAVLPARYGAFLCVSSRPGTQRVVLDPVQGDNLRNFLFPVHKLFPGDECLVGETLAAAEFAFDEYHRNEKLRRVHTNGRIPALPQFDINRAPFIRQSGDDDALVGPQRVGASVLIVPVHHPALVRTVTQTVAGREELVRFRVPRKQRISFGQASRETRFWTSFDAISGGPEGRRAPEYVNIRHRVRQTPGGTFELEDLNGPLANGRFLTEAEFLALVDRGGYEAAHFMDDTCDGSVTVRVSGLSRPLGTALPAYSLVTAPDFFPLADQFEIAAWVETLPDRHFAQGGPRPLSRGRDSVNPTLQRPGQPDTPAFRRSDRTMTAVVGAGAVGSAQAGERATVLVTWLPDGASGVFAPGWDVALGNDELGSFTAAFGLGSPFPEDAKLCAALNSFWPAVAPDASRTFNETPMGKPLLDSELGYHPQHPRVLAGEVTSSPGWDGEHGPFLVQEGGQWFMNFANRFRSDYVSHALKGRMRLGPLAQVTAPELIARMEALRFCIQRVVPPAGDTVPTSTLVLATVEKVVDWDVGPPRDTALNGPGYHLVFVETSGEEEAIANTTRRRVRVLRRFTCHVSLTAVRFQVDDGPFTLIARPATVV
;
A
#
# COMPACT_ATOMS: atom_id res chain seq x y z
N MET A 1 1.95 -0.14 39.09
CA MET A 1 3.41 -0.10 38.82
C MET A 1 3.69 1.18 38.08
N ALA A 2 4.68 1.97 38.51
CA ALA A 2 4.96 3.25 37.88
C ALA A 2 5.56 3.06 36.48
N LEU A 3 5.45 4.06 35.61
CA LEU A 3 5.99 3.98 34.25
C LEU A 3 7.50 3.74 34.25
N ILE A 4 8.25 4.39 35.15
CA ILE A 4 9.70 4.18 35.27
C ILE A 4 10.07 2.74 35.64
N ASP A 5 9.25 2.05 36.43
CA ASP A 5 9.49 0.64 36.77
C ASP A 5 9.37 -0.24 35.52
N ARG A 6 8.38 0.03 34.67
CA ARG A 6 8.21 -0.67 33.39
C ARG A 6 9.36 -0.39 32.43
N VAL A 7 9.81 0.87 32.35
CA VAL A 7 10.96 1.26 31.54
C VAL A 7 12.23 0.56 32.04
N LYS A 8 12.39 0.42 33.36
CA LYS A 8 13.49 -0.36 33.95
C LYS A 8 13.45 -1.82 33.55
N THR A 9 12.30 -2.48 33.62
CA THR A 9 12.14 -3.87 33.15
C THR A 9 12.52 -4.03 31.68
N LEU A 10 12.10 -3.09 30.82
CA LEU A 10 12.50 -3.05 29.42
C LEU A 10 14.03 -2.90 29.26
N CYS A 11 14.63 -1.94 29.95
CA CYS A 11 16.07 -1.69 29.89
C CYS A 11 16.88 -2.91 30.36
N ASP A 12 16.48 -3.55 31.46
CA ASP A 12 17.15 -4.75 31.99
C ASP A 12 17.09 -5.91 31.00
N ARG A 13 15.93 -6.10 30.36
CA ARG A 13 15.73 -7.13 29.34
C ARG A 13 16.64 -6.87 28.13
N LEU A 14 16.70 -5.64 27.64
CA LEU A 14 17.43 -5.28 26.42
C LEU A 14 18.94 -5.10 26.64
N ALA A 15 19.40 -4.80 27.86
CA ALA A 15 20.80 -4.52 28.16
C ALA A 15 21.75 -5.63 27.67
N GLY A 16 21.39 -6.89 27.89
CA GLY A 16 22.19 -8.06 27.50
C GLY A 16 22.25 -8.34 26.00
N HIS A 17 21.44 -7.66 25.19
CA HIS A 17 21.39 -7.89 23.75
C HIS A 17 22.28 -6.94 22.92
N GLY A 18 23.17 -6.18 23.58
CA GLY A 18 24.10 -5.23 22.93
C GLY A 18 23.66 -3.77 23.01
N TRP A 19 22.48 -3.47 23.56
CA TRP A 19 21.98 -2.09 23.70
C TRP A 19 22.81 -1.24 24.67
N THR A 20 23.40 -1.85 25.70
CA THR A 20 24.32 -1.13 26.61
C THR A 20 25.51 -0.59 25.85
N ASP A 21 26.19 -1.45 25.08
CA ASP A 21 27.34 -1.06 24.26
C ASP A 21 26.93 -0.03 23.21
N ARG A 22 25.72 -0.16 22.65
CA ARG A 22 25.19 0.76 21.65
C ARG A 22 24.95 2.18 22.17
N LEU A 23 24.52 2.31 23.42
CA LEU A 23 24.16 3.58 24.04
C LEU A 23 25.32 4.20 24.83
N SER A 24 26.30 3.41 25.25
CA SER A 24 27.48 3.86 26.01
C SER A 24 28.26 5.03 25.38
N PRO A 25 28.46 5.12 24.04
CA PRO A 25 29.22 6.23 23.45
C PRO A 25 28.52 7.58 23.65
N PHE A 26 27.21 7.56 23.85
CA PHE A 26 26.38 8.73 24.11
C PHE A 26 26.27 9.08 25.60
N GLY A 27 26.97 8.33 26.47
CA GLY A 27 26.97 8.52 27.92
C GLY A 27 25.69 8.04 28.61
N LEU A 28 24.90 7.17 27.95
CA LEU A 28 23.66 6.65 28.49
C LEU A 28 23.84 5.22 29.01
N ASP A 29 23.71 5.06 30.33
CA ASP A 29 23.73 3.76 31.01
C ASP A 29 22.30 3.30 31.32
N ILE A 30 21.85 2.25 30.63
CA ILE A 30 20.54 1.62 30.83
C ILE A 30 20.54 0.51 31.89
N THR A 31 21.70 0.15 32.44
CA THR A 31 21.88 -0.93 33.42
C THR A 31 21.78 -0.47 34.88
N ALA A 32 21.43 0.80 35.09
CA ALA A 32 21.31 1.39 36.42
C ALA A 32 20.52 0.48 37.37
N ALA A 33 20.98 0.28 38.61
CA ALA A 33 20.47 -0.77 39.48
C ALA A 33 18.99 -0.60 39.90
N THR A 34 18.49 0.65 39.97
CA THR A 34 17.13 0.95 40.45
C THR A 34 16.37 1.85 39.47
N PRO A 35 15.02 1.84 39.47
CA PRO A 35 14.20 2.76 38.68
C PRO A 35 14.57 4.24 38.88
N ALA A 36 14.87 4.66 40.11
CA ALA A 36 15.28 6.04 40.41
C ALA A 36 16.66 6.40 39.83
N ALA A 37 17.61 5.46 39.90
CA ALA A 37 18.93 5.63 39.28
C ALA A 37 18.81 5.69 37.76
N LEU A 38 17.97 4.84 37.16
CA LEU A 38 17.66 4.88 35.73
C LEU A 38 17.03 6.22 35.34
N ALA A 39 16.01 6.71 36.07
CA ALA A 39 15.42 8.01 35.79
C ALA A 39 16.46 9.15 35.79
N THR A 40 17.42 9.10 36.71
CA THR A 40 18.53 10.04 36.76
C THR A 40 19.43 9.94 35.52
N GLN A 41 19.72 8.72 35.03
CA GLN A 41 20.46 8.51 33.78
C GLN A 41 19.69 9.05 32.57
N LEU A 42 18.40 8.72 32.48
CA LEU A 42 17.53 9.13 31.37
C LEU A 42 17.36 10.67 31.31
N ALA A 43 17.45 11.37 32.44
CA ALA A 43 17.35 12.84 32.48
C ALA A 43 18.63 13.56 32.00
N ARG A 44 19.76 12.87 31.85
CA ARG A 44 21.04 13.49 31.47
C ARG A 44 21.00 14.02 30.04
N ALA A 45 21.68 15.15 29.83
CA ALA A 45 21.91 15.69 28.49
C ALA A 45 22.75 14.72 27.67
N VAL A 46 22.34 14.52 26.42
CA VAL A 46 23.05 13.68 25.46
C VAL A 46 23.78 14.60 24.48
N GLN A 47 25.05 14.29 24.23
CA GLN A 47 25.86 15.00 23.25
C GLN A 47 26.27 14.06 22.12
N ARG A 48 26.53 14.64 20.94
CA ARG A 48 27.09 13.90 19.82
C ARG A 48 28.52 13.47 20.18
N PRO A 49 28.86 12.16 20.13
CA PRO A 49 30.21 11.69 20.40
C PRO A 49 31.20 12.23 19.37
N THR A 50 32.37 12.68 19.82
CA THR A 50 33.43 13.19 18.94
C THR A 50 34.16 12.04 18.24
N GLY A 51 34.28 12.11 16.92
CA GLY A 51 35.07 11.16 16.13
C GLY A 51 34.46 9.76 15.92
N ALA A 52 33.25 9.49 16.44
CA ALA A 52 32.56 8.22 16.26
C ALA A 52 31.66 8.21 15.01
N GLU A 53 31.63 7.09 14.29
CA GLU A 53 30.60 6.84 13.28
C GLU A 53 29.23 6.70 13.95
N LEU A 54 28.27 7.53 13.55
CA LEU A 54 26.91 7.55 14.09
C LEU A 54 25.99 6.56 13.37
N ARG A 55 26.47 5.39 12.96
CA ARG A 55 25.67 4.42 12.20
C ARG A 55 24.29 4.27 12.83
N GLY A 56 23.20 4.45 12.08
CA GLY A 56 21.82 4.38 12.57
C GLY A 56 21.28 5.61 13.33
N PHE A 57 22.14 6.50 13.85
CA PHE A 57 21.78 7.70 14.63
C PHE A 57 21.97 9.02 13.87
N GLU A 58 22.20 8.97 12.56
CA GLU A 58 22.58 10.12 11.74
C GLU A 58 21.45 11.16 11.63
N ASP A 59 20.20 10.71 11.68
CA ASP A 59 19.00 11.55 11.69
C ASP A 59 18.49 11.81 13.12
N PHE A 60 19.24 11.49 14.18
CA PHE A 60 18.88 11.87 15.54
C PHE A 60 19.21 13.34 15.83
N SER A 61 18.25 14.10 16.35
CA SER A 61 18.49 15.49 16.77
C SER A 61 19.15 15.55 18.15
N PHE A 62 20.47 15.73 18.18
CA PHE A 62 21.23 15.99 19.43
C PHE A 62 20.93 17.35 20.08
N ARG A 63 20.31 18.30 19.35
CA ARG A 63 20.02 19.62 19.90
C ARG A 63 19.02 19.49 21.05
N THR A 64 19.45 19.87 22.26
CA THR A 64 18.66 19.80 23.50
C THR A 64 18.22 18.39 23.91
N ALA A 65 18.87 17.36 23.36
CA ALA A 65 18.56 15.96 23.61
C ALA A 65 18.96 15.52 25.02
N THR A 66 18.21 14.54 25.52
CA THR A 66 18.49 13.83 26.78
C THR A 66 18.27 12.33 26.55
N GLY A 67 18.62 11.48 27.52
CA GLY A 67 18.30 10.05 27.45
C GLY A 67 16.82 9.81 27.15
N ILE A 68 15.95 10.53 27.88
CA ILE A 68 14.52 10.73 27.59
C ILE A 68 14.20 12.22 27.77
N LYS A 69 13.63 12.84 26.74
CA LYS A 69 13.24 14.26 26.74
C LYS A 69 11.75 14.39 27.00
N PRO A 70 11.32 15.12 28.04
CA PRO A 70 9.90 15.32 28.34
C PRO A 70 9.10 15.81 27.12
N ALA A 71 8.02 15.10 26.80
CA ALA A 71 7.11 15.35 25.67
C ALA A 71 7.76 15.46 24.27
N ALA A 72 8.99 14.98 24.08
CA ALA A 72 9.69 15.07 22.80
C ALA A 72 10.35 13.73 22.42
N PRO A 73 9.58 12.79 21.81
CA PRO A 73 10.10 11.50 21.39
C PRO A 73 11.32 11.61 20.45
N GLY A 74 11.30 12.50 19.45
CA GLY A 74 12.44 12.74 18.54
C GLY A 74 13.71 13.31 19.18
N LYS A 75 13.66 13.69 20.46
CA LYS A 75 14.83 14.18 21.25
C LYS A 75 15.21 13.25 22.41
N SER A 76 14.58 12.09 22.47
CA SER A 76 14.78 11.09 23.51
C SER A 76 15.69 10.00 22.94
N LEU A 77 16.98 9.99 23.31
CA LEU A 77 17.97 9.07 22.73
C LEU A 77 17.54 7.60 22.86
N LEU A 78 17.08 7.19 24.04
CA LEU A 78 16.65 5.81 24.28
C LEU A 78 15.48 5.45 23.36
N TYR A 79 14.50 6.34 23.21
CA TYR A 79 13.37 6.07 22.33
C TYR A 79 13.77 6.04 20.86
N HIS A 80 14.60 6.97 20.39
CA HIS A 80 15.13 6.93 19.03
C HIS A 80 15.88 5.61 18.76
N ALA A 81 16.79 5.22 19.66
CA ALA A 81 17.54 3.97 19.53
C ALA A 81 16.62 2.75 19.43
N LEU A 82 15.54 2.74 20.20
CA LEU A 82 14.62 1.63 20.27
C LEU A 82 13.51 1.67 19.21
N ALA A 83 13.13 2.83 18.68
CA ALA A 83 12.03 2.98 17.72
C ALA A 83 12.50 3.18 16.28
N SER A 84 13.73 3.63 16.05
CA SER A 84 14.28 3.78 14.70
C SER A 84 14.55 2.41 14.07
N PRO A 85 14.09 2.16 12.84
CA PRO A 85 14.37 0.91 12.13
C PRO A 85 15.83 0.82 11.67
N TYR A 86 16.59 1.92 11.72
CA TYR A 86 18.01 1.96 11.33
C TYR A 86 18.98 1.76 12.48
N VAL A 87 18.48 1.65 13.73
CA VAL A 87 19.33 1.38 14.89
C VAL A 87 19.18 -0.08 15.30
N HIS A 88 20.31 -0.78 15.27
CA HIS A 88 20.44 -2.17 15.68
C HIS A 88 21.48 -2.32 16.79
N PRO A 89 21.30 -3.31 17.68
CA PRO A 89 22.19 -3.51 18.82
C PRO A 89 23.45 -4.30 18.49
N GLY A 90 23.51 -4.96 17.33
CA GLY A 90 24.69 -5.71 16.90
C GLY A 90 25.89 -4.82 16.62
N ALA A 91 27.08 -5.39 16.73
CA ALA A 91 28.34 -4.70 16.45
C ALA A 91 28.31 -4.03 15.07
N GLY A 92 28.77 -2.77 15.00
CA GLY A 92 28.79 -2.01 13.74
C GLY A 92 27.40 -1.67 13.17
N ASN A 93 26.33 -1.73 13.98
CA ASN A 93 24.92 -1.58 13.59
C ASN A 93 24.36 -2.76 12.77
N ALA A 94 24.89 -3.97 12.98
CA ALA A 94 24.31 -5.16 12.38
C ALA A 94 22.94 -5.51 13.03
N PRO A 95 21.92 -5.91 12.25
CA PRO A 95 20.69 -6.48 12.81
C PRO A 95 20.97 -7.69 13.71
N ALA A 96 20.26 -7.77 14.84
CA ALA A 96 20.30 -8.96 15.67
C ALA A 96 19.48 -10.09 15.03
N SER A 97 19.93 -11.34 15.21
CA SER A 97 19.25 -12.52 14.66
C SER A 97 17.98 -12.90 15.42
N SER A 98 17.87 -12.50 16.70
CA SER A 98 16.74 -12.82 17.57
C SER A 98 15.81 -11.62 17.69
N PRO A 99 14.49 -11.78 17.46
CA PRO A 99 13.49 -10.72 17.65
C PRO A 99 13.44 -10.19 19.08
N GLU A 100 13.77 -11.01 20.08
CA GLU A 100 13.81 -10.66 21.50
C GLU A 100 14.86 -9.60 21.81
N ALA A 101 15.88 -9.44 20.95
CA ALA A 101 16.85 -8.36 21.05
C ALA A 101 16.25 -6.97 20.78
N TYR A 102 14.98 -6.87 20.42
CA TYR A 102 14.30 -5.63 20.08
C TYR A 102 13.10 -5.37 21.03
N PRO A 103 12.62 -4.11 21.13
CA PRO A 103 11.40 -3.80 21.86
C PRO A 103 10.17 -4.31 21.10
N THR A 104 9.21 -4.81 21.85
CA THR A 104 7.85 -5.03 21.37
C THR A 104 7.12 -3.70 21.17
N LEU A 105 6.01 -3.71 20.43
CA LEU A 105 5.20 -2.52 20.22
C LEU A 105 4.58 -1.97 21.53
N GLU A 106 4.26 -2.84 22.49
CA GLU A 106 3.77 -2.42 23.82
C GLU A 106 4.88 -1.76 24.67
N GLU A 107 6.12 -2.22 24.55
CA GLU A 107 7.25 -1.60 25.23
C GLU A 107 7.59 -0.23 24.63
N LEU A 108 7.46 -0.07 23.31
CA LEU A 108 7.51 1.24 22.65
C LEU A 108 6.38 2.15 23.15
N ASP A 109 5.15 1.66 23.25
CA ASP A 109 4.02 2.39 23.84
C ASP A 109 4.31 2.86 25.28
N THR A 110 4.93 2.00 26.08
CA THR A 110 5.33 2.30 27.45
C THR A 110 6.35 3.44 27.50
N LEU A 111 7.36 3.43 26.64
CA LEU A 111 8.34 4.51 26.53
C LEU A 111 7.67 5.81 26.07
N GLU A 112 6.77 5.76 25.10
CA GLU A 112 5.98 6.92 24.68
C GLU A 112 5.23 7.52 25.88
N ASN A 113 4.54 6.68 26.66
CA ASN A 113 3.78 7.13 27.84
C ASN A 113 4.71 7.77 28.89
N TYR A 114 5.88 7.17 29.14
CA TYR A 114 6.88 7.74 30.05
C TYR A 114 7.45 9.08 29.53
N ILE A 115 7.72 9.22 28.24
CA ILE A 115 8.14 10.49 27.62
C ILE A 115 7.12 11.59 27.90
N TYR A 116 5.83 11.32 27.71
CA TYR A 116 4.77 12.32 27.92
C TYR A 116 4.50 12.57 29.42
N SER A 117 4.62 11.57 30.30
CA SER A 117 4.42 11.75 31.76
C SER A 117 5.43 12.73 32.36
N LEU A 118 6.69 12.68 31.92
CA LEU A 118 7.77 13.52 32.44
C LEU A 118 7.58 15.02 32.19
N ALA A 119 6.72 15.41 31.25
CA ALA A 119 6.42 16.82 31.01
C ALA A 119 5.59 17.46 32.13
N ARG A 120 5.01 16.63 33.02
CA ARG A 120 4.20 17.04 34.18
C ARG A 120 3.14 18.07 33.83
N LYS A 121 2.51 17.90 32.68
CA LYS A 121 1.47 18.80 32.17
C LYS A 121 0.17 18.58 32.92
N ARG A 122 -0.54 19.68 33.18
CA ARG A 122 -1.91 19.70 33.67
C ARG A 122 -2.86 19.86 32.50
N LEU A 123 -4.11 19.44 32.65
CA LEU A 123 -5.13 19.66 31.62
C LEU A 123 -5.35 21.15 31.30
N ALA A 124 -5.10 22.03 32.27
CA ALA A 124 -5.15 23.49 32.13
C ALA A 124 -4.02 24.06 31.23
N ASP A 125 -2.92 23.34 31.03
CA ASP A 125 -1.82 23.78 30.16
C ASP A 125 -2.18 23.72 28.66
N PHE A 126 -3.35 23.17 28.34
CA PHE A 126 -3.86 22.99 26.99
C PHE A 126 -5.20 23.72 26.78
N PRO A 127 -5.22 25.06 26.86
CA PRO A 127 -6.44 25.82 26.65
C PRO A 127 -6.96 25.59 25.23
N GLY A 128 -8.25 25.26 25.10
CA GLY A 128 -8.89 24.99 23.80
C GLY A 128 -8.48 23.68 23.14
N ALA A 129 -7.69 22.81 23.80
CA ALA A 129 -7.40 21.49 23.25
C ALA A 129 -8.64 20.61 23.21
N THR A 130 -8.70 19.77 22.18
CA THR A 130 -9.74 18.75 21.99
C THR A 130 -9.13 17.36 21.97
N LEU A 131 -9.95 16.36 22.28
CA LEU A 131 -9.57 14.95 22.25
C LEU A 131 -9.71 14.41 20.84
N ALA A 132 -8.68 13.76 20.32
CA ALA A 132 -8.66 13.21 18.98
C ALA A 132 -7.89 11.89 18.93
N VAL A 133 -8.34 10.97 18.07
CA VAL A 133 -7.58 9.78 17.68
C VAL A 133 -6.73 10.09 16.45
N PHE A 134 -5.51 9.56 16.43
CA PHE A 134 -4.58 9.64 15.31
C PHE A 134 -3.95 8.28 15.05
N ALA A 135 -3.79 7.92 13.77
CA ALA A 135 -2.77 6.96 13.38
C ALA A 135 -1.40 7.62 13.50
N TYR A 136 -0.40 6.90 13.98
CA TYR A 136 0.92 7.49 14.22
C TYR A 136 2.07 6.50 14.08
N GLN A 137 3.25 7.02 13.77
CA GLN A 137 4.47 6.24 13.59
C GLN A 137 5.70 7.11 13.87
N TYR A 138 6.72 6.56 14.53
CA TYR A 138 8.04 7.20 14.62
C TYR A 138 8.78 6.96 13.31
N ARG A 139 9.30 8.01 12.69
CA ARG A 139 9.82 7.94 11.33
C ARG A 139 11.23 8.48 11.20
N PRO A 140 12.02 7.94 10.25
CA PRO A 140 13.28 8.54 9.81
C PRO A 140 13.12 9.99 9.37
N GLY A 141 14.22 10.75 9.37
CA GLY A 141 14.21 12.18 9.10
C GLY A 141 13.60 12.57 7.76
N GLU A 142 13.96 11.87 6.69
CA GLU A 142 13.44 12.06 5.33
C GLU A 142 11.95 11.74 5.20
N ARG A 143 11.37 11.01 6.16
CA ARG A 143 9.95 10.63 6.21
C ARG A 143 9.17 11.32 7.33
N SER A 144 9.83 12.14 8.15
CA SER A 144 9.18 12.91 9.20
C SER A 144 8.47 14.13 8.60
N PRO A 145 7.44 14.69 9.25
CA PRO A 145 6.64 15.77 8.66
C PRO A 145 7.43 17.03 8.29
N HIS A 146 8.62 17.23 8.85
CA HIS A 146 9.51 18.35 8.54
C HIS A 146 10.73 17.96 7.68
N GLY A 147 10.98 16.67 7.42
CA GLY A 147 12.02 16.23 6.50
C GLY A 147 13.48 16.41 6.96
N LEU A 148 13.75 16.57 8.27
CA LEU A 148 15.14 16.84 8.76
C LEU A 148 15.71 15.71 9.61
N HIS A 149 15.06 15.41 10.72
CA HIS A 149 15.50 14.44 11.74
C HIS A 149 14.33 13.51 12.08
N ALA A 150 14.63 12.34 12.63
CA ALA A 150 13.62 11.37 13.00
C ALA A 150 12.66 11.96 14.04
N ASP A 151 11.36 11.82 13.80
CA ASP A 151 10.32 12.29 14.72
C ASP A 151 8.99 11.55 14.50
N MET A 152 8.02 11.84 15.36
CA MET A 152 6.66 11.30 15.27
C MET A 152 5.89 11.95 14.12
N ALA A 153 5.32 11.11 13.26
CA ALA A 153 4.34 11.49 12.26
C ALA A 153 2.95 11.04 12.68
N PHE A 154 1.95 11.89 12.43
CA PHE A 154 0.57 11.64 12.81
C PHE A 154 -0.36 11.88 11.62
N SER A 155 -1.43 11.10 11.51
CA SER A 155 -2.53 11.41 10.61
C SER A 155 -3.86 11.08 11.26
N ARG A 156 -4.88 11.82 10.86
CA ARG A 156 -6.27 11.52 11.20
C ARG A 156 -6.82 10.36 10.37
N THR A 157 -6.00 9.77 9.48
CA THR A 157 -6.28 8.57 8.69
C THR A 157 -5.21 7.52 8.93
N GLY A 158 -5.60 6.25 9.12
CA GLY A 158 -4.67 5.12 9.07
C GLY A 158 -5.06 4.11 8.00
N VAL A 159 -4.08 3.38 7.49
CA VAL A 159 -4.22 2.45 6.36
C VAL A 159 -3.77 1.06 6.79
N ALA A 160 -4.73 0.14 6.90
CA ALA A 160 -4.52 -1.28 7.08
C ALA A 160 -4.69 -2.03 5.75
N ARG A 161 -4.13 -3.24 5.66
CA ARG A 161 -4.08 -4.06 4.43
C ARG A 161 -4.62 -5.46 4.71
N VAL A 162 -5.54 -5.94 3.86
CA VAL A 162 -6.03 -7.33 3.91
C VAL A 162 -4.92 -8.33 3.54
N GLY A 163 -5.12 -9.60 3.88
CA GLY A 163 -4.13 -10.66 3.70
C GLY A 163 -4.71 -12.03 3.98
N THR A 164 -3.91 -13.07 3.73
CA THR A 164 -4.29 -14.48 3.93
C THR A 164 -3.63 -15.14 5.13
N ARG A 165 -2.84 -14.38 5.89
CA ARG A 165 -2.12 -14.84 7.09
C ARG A 165 -2.29 -13.82 8.23
N PRO A 166 -2.14 -14.26 9.49
CA PRO A 166 -2.12 -13.37 10.65
C PRO A 166 -1.08 -12.24 10.52
N PRO A 167 -1.24 -11.12 11.27
CA PRO A 167 -0.26 -10.04 11.25
C PRO A 167 1.09 -10.53 11.78
N ARG A 168 2.19 -10.08 11.16
CA ARG A 168 3.55 -10.32 11.60
C ARG A 168 4.24 -9.00 11.91
N TYR A 169 4.63 -8.79 13.16
CA TYR A 169 5.48 -7.65 13.52
C TYR A 169 6.94 -8.04 13.33
N ASP A 170 7.65 -7.34 12.44
CA ASP A 170 9.09 -7.49 12.30
C ASP A 170 9.78 -6.56 13.31
N ALA A 171 10.33 -7.20 14.35
CA ALA A 171 10.95 -6.49 15.44
C ALA A 171 12.16 -5.68 14.97
N ALA A 172 12.99 -6.16 14.02
CA ALA A 172 14.14 -5.41 13.52
C ALA A 172 13.73 -4.17 12.72
N ARG A 173 12.68 -4.28 11.90
CA ARG A 173 12.12 -3.19 11.08
C ARG A 173 11.18 -2.24 11.82
N ARG A 174 10.82 -2.55 13.07
CA ARG A 174 9.85 -1.78 13.87
C ARG A 174 8.50 -1.55 13.19
N SER A 175 8.10 -2.45 12.30
CA SER A 175 6.87 -2.37 11.52
C SER A 175 6.28 -3.75 11.24
N PHE A 176 5.04 -3.79 10.76
CA PHE A 176 4.44 -5.02 10.28
C PHE A 176 5.05 -5.41 8.93
N TRP A 177 5.24 -6.71 8.71
CA TRP A 177 5.85 -7.24 7.51
C TRP A 177 4.87 -8.13 6.74
N VAL A 178 4.91 -8.01 5.41
CA VAL A 178 3.97 -8.66 4.48
C VAL A 178 4.23 -10.15 4.31
N GLU A 179 5.47 -10.61 4.45
CA GLU A 179 5.81 -12.03 4.31
C GLU A 179 5.44 -12.78 5.60
N PRO A 180 4.75 -13.94 5.50
CA PRO A 180 4.42 -14.77 6.65
C PRO A 180 5.66 -15.19 7.44
N GLU A 181 5.51 -15.39 8.76
CA GLU A 181 6.62 -15.70 9.66
C GLU A 181 7.24 -17.08 9.36
N ASP A 182 6.41 -18.04 8.97
CA ASP A 182 6.79 -19.41 8.64
C ASP A 182 7.38 -19.55 7.22
N GLY A 183 7.47 -18.46 6.46
CA GLY A 183 7.91 -18.47 5.06
C GLY A 183 6.93 -19.17 4.12
N SER A 184 5.70 -19.47 4.56
CA SER A 184 4.68 -20.07 3.70
C SER A 184 4.19 -19.11 2.61
N ASP A 185 3.61 -19.66 1.54
CA ASP A 185 2.86 -18.88 0.56
C ASP A 185 1.75 -18.09 1.26
N GLY A 186 1.51 -16.84 0.85
CA GLY A 186 0.44 -15.99 1.37
C GLY A 186 0.92 -14.58 1.70
N LEU A 187 0.03 -13.78 2.25
CA LEU A 187 0.31 -12.39 2.64
C LEU A 187 -0.18 -12.16 4.07
N ALA A 188 0.69 -11.70 4.95
CA ALA A 188 0.28 -11.26 6.28
C ALA A 188 -0.59 -10.00 6.16
N VAL A 189 -1.65 -9.91 6.96
CA VAL A 189 -2.38 -8.65 7.11
C VAL A 189 -1.45 -7.58 7.70
N LEU A 190 -1.60 -6.33 7.28
CA LEU A 190 -0.86 -5.20 7.84
C LEU A 190 -1.81 -4.31 8.66
N PRO A 191 -1.72 -4.34 10.00
CA PRO A 191 -2.50 -3.46 10.87
C PRO A 191 -2.09 -1.99 10.80
N ALA A 192 -3.01 -1.11 11.21
CA ALA A 192 -2.72 0.30 11.48
C ALA A 192 -2.82 0.59 12.99
N ARG A 193 -1.83 1.32 13.53
CA ARG A 193 -1.77 1.69 14.95
C ARG A 193 -2.37 3.09 15.20
N TYR A 194 -3.25 3.19 16.18
CA TYR A 194 -3.93 4.43 16.59
C TYR A 194 -3.72 4.73 18.08
N GLY A 195 -3.69 6.02 18.42
CA GLY A 195 -3.58 6.50 19.80
C GLY A 195 -4.45 7.71 20.07
N ALA A 196 -4.68 8.00 21.35
CA ALA A 196 -5.47 9.14 21.80
C ALA A 196 -4.56 10.32 22.17
N PHE A 197 -4.91 11.52 21.71
CA PHE A 197 -4.12 12.72 21.93
C PHE A 197 -4.99 13.92 22.30
N LEU A 198 -4.47 14.77 23.18
CA LEU A 198 -4.87 16.18 23.22
C LEU A 198 -4.28 16.84 21.98
N CYS A 199 -5.09 17.60 21.27
CA CYS A 199 -4.68 18.29 20.05
C CYS A 199 -5.17 19.73 20.02
N VAL A 200 -4.46 20.54 19.24
CA VAL A 200 -4.81 21.95 18.98
C VAL A 200 -5.10 22.14 17.51
N SER A 201 -6.11 22.97 17.22
CA SER A 201 -6.43 23.37 15.85
C SER A 201 -5.63 24.61 15.48
N SER A 202 -4.78 24.54 14.47
CA SER A 202 -4.02 25.70 13.98
C SER A 202 -3.66 25.58 12.51
N ARG A 203 -3.25 26.70 11.91
CA ARG A 203 -2.56 26.67 10.61
C ARG A 203 -1.15 26.08 10.76
N PRO A 204 -0.57 25.52 9.69
CA PRO A 204 0.82 25.10 9.70
C PRO A 204 1.78 26.29 9.90
N GLY A 205 2.94 26.03 10.48
CA GLY A 205 3.99 27.01 10.73
C GLY A 205 5.27 26.33 11.24
N THR A 206 6.21 27.11 11.76
CA THR A 206 7.54 26.60 12.15
C THR A 206 7.52 25.60 13.31
N GLN A 207 6.48 25.61 14.15
CA GLN A 207 6.34 24.68 15.28
C GLN A 207 5.47 23.46 14.96
N ARG A 208 4.69 23.51 13.88
CA ARG A 208 3.63 22.54 13.55
C ARG A 208 3.53 22.46 12.04
N VAL A 209 3.98 21.36 11.47
CA VAL A 209 4.15 21.23 10.03
C VAL A 209 3.29 20.13 9.46
N VAL A 210 2.98 20.27 8.18
CA VAL A 210 2.32 19.24 7.37
C VAL A 210 3.40 18.67 6.47
N LEU A 211 3.50 17.34 6.42
CA LEU A 211 4.35 16.68 5.42
C LEU A 211 3.82 17.08 4.04
N ASP A 212 4.73 17.61 3.21
CA ASP A 212 4.44 17.87 1.80
C ASP A 212 3.18 18.72 1.57
N PRO A 213 3.19 19.97 2.06
CA PRO A 213 2.02 20.84 2.07
C PRO A 213 1.58 21.17 0.64
N VAL A 214 0.28 21.16 0.40
CA VAL A 214 -0.31 21.51 -0.89
C VAL A 214 -0.82 22.95 -0.89
N GLN A 215 -1.11 23.48 -2.09
CA GLN A 215 -1.63 24.84 -2.24
C GLN A 215 -2.86 25.09 -1.35
N GLY A 216 -2.81 26.20 -0.60
CA GLY A 216 -3.86 26.64 0.31
C GLY A 216 -3.79 26.06 1.73
N ASP A 217 -2.85 25.15 2.03
CA ASP A 217 -2.70 24.59 3.39
C ASP A 217 -2.35 25.65 4.43
N ASN A 218 -1.65 26.71 4.03
CA ASN A 218 -1.39 27.88 4.86
C ASN A 218 -2.66 28.63 5.32
N LEU A 219 -3.82 28.36 4.70
CA LEU A 219 -5.11 28.94 5.07
C LEU A 219 -6.02 27.97 5.83
N ARG A 220 -5.67 26.67 5.88
CA ARG A 220 -6.46 25.61 6.52
C ARG A 220 -6.02 25.39 7.95
N ASN A 221 -6.97 25.05 8.81
CA ASN A 221 -6.67 24.58 10.15
C ASN A 221 -6.51 23.06 10.13
N PHE A 222 -5.43 22.58 10.70
CA PHE A 222 -5.14 21.16 10.94
C PHE A 222 -5.20 20.89 12.44
N LEU A 223 -5.45 19.64 12.81
CA LEU A 223 -5.30 19.18 14.20
C LEU A 223 -3.87 18.67 14.40
N PHE A 224 -3.17 19.26 15.37
CA PHE A 224 -1.82 18.84 15.74
C PHE A 224 -1.83 18.21 17.13
N PRO A 225 -1.39 16.94 17.27
CA PRO A 225 -1.19 16.32 18.58
C PRO A 225 -0.18 17.11 19.41
N VAL A 226 -0.50 17.36 20.68
CA VAL A 226 0.38 18.06 21.63
C VAL A 226 0.70 17.25 22.89
N HIS A 227 -0.14 16.27 23.24
CA HIS A 227 0.09 15.38 24.38
C HIS A 227 -0.61 14.04 24.15
N LYS A 228 0.09 12.92 24.35
CA LYS A 228 -0.52 11.58 24.31
C LYS A 228 -1.31 11.31 25.60
N LEU A 229 -2.49 10.72 25.48
CA LEU A 229 -3.26 10.24 26.61
C LEU A 229 -3.04 8.73 26.83
N PHE A 230 -2.98 8.32 28.10
CA PHE A 230 -2.85 6.94 28.52
C PHE A 230 -3.43 6.76 29.94
N PRO A 231 -3.90 5.56 30.30
CA PRO A 231 -4.52 5.33 31.61
C PRO A 231 -3.53 5.47 32.78
N GLY A 232 -4.04 5.84 33.94
CA GLY A 232 -3.28 6.05 35.18
C GLY A 232 -3.27 7.51 35.67
N ASP A 233 -2.53 7.75 36.74
CA ASP A 233 -2.34 9.05 37.40
C ASP A 233 -1.06 9.79 36.95
N GLU A 234 -0.20 9.13 36.16
CA GLU A 234 1.03 9.71 35.61
C GLU A 234 0.81 10.49 34.29
N CYS A 235 -0.38 10.41 33.67
CA CYS A 235 -0.62 11.01 32.35
C CYS A 235 -0.69 12.54 32.36
N LEU A 236 -1.48 13.08 33.29
CA LEU A 236 -1.66 14.51 33.49
C LEU A 236 -1.69 14.77 35.00
N VAL A 237 -0.99 15.82 35.43
CA VAL A 237 -0.92 16.17 36.85
C VAL A 237 -2.30 16.56 37.36
N GLY A 238 -2.78 15.84 38.38
CA GLY A 238 -4.08 16.07 39.01
C GLY A 238 -5.25 15.37 38.33
N GLU A 239 -4.99 14.57 37.28
CA GLU A 239 -6.00 13.74 36.61
C GLU A 239 -5.68 12.26 36.88
N THR A 240 -6.69 11.39 36.86
CA THR A 240 -6.48 9.95 36.93
C THR A 240 -7.39 9.28 35.91
N LEU A 241 -6.80 8.87 34.80
CA LEU A 241 -7.54 8.28 33.68
C LEU A 241 -7.80 6.80 33.98
N ALA A 242 -9.06 6.44 34.17
CA ALA A 242 -9.44 5.09 34.56
C ALA A 242 -9.13 4.07 33.45
N ALA A 243 -8.36 3.04 33.76
CA ALA A 243 -7.95 2.03 32.76
C ALA A 243 -9.12 1.25 32.14
N ALA A 244 -10.20 1.03 32.90
CA ALA A 244 -11.40 0.36 32.43
C ALA A 244 -12.24 1.21 31.45
N GLU A 245 -12.08 2.54 31.54
CA GLU A 245 -12.85 3.50 30.74
C GLU A 245 -11.98 4.21 29.68
N PHE A 246 -10.70 3.81 29.58
CA PHE A 246 -9.81 4.14 28.48
C PHE A 246 -9.88 3.01 27.44
N ALA A 247 -10.86 3.12 26.55
CA ALA A 247 -11.17 2.08 25.56
C ALA A 247 -11.31 2.67 24.17
N PHE A 248 -10.75 1.98 23.18
CA PHE A 248 -10.94 2.31 21.77
C PHE A 248 -12.14 1.53 21.23
N ASP A 249 -12.95 2.22 20.42
CA ASP A 249 -14.09 1.65 19.73
C ASP A 249 -13.94 1.91 18.23
N GLU A 250 -14.45 1.01 17.41
CA GLU A 250 -14.35 1.09 15.95
C GLU A 250 -15.72 0.87 15.27
N TYR A 251 -15.86 1.36 14.05
CA TYR A 251 -16.98 1.04 13.15
C TYR A 251 -16.43 0.99 11.73
N HIS A 252 -16.48 -0.18 11.09
CA HIS A 252 -16.14 -0.37 9.68
C HIS A 252 -17.34 -0.85 8.89
N ARG A 253 -17.37 -0.56 7.58
CA ARG A 253 -18.44 -0.97 6.68
C ARG A 253 -17.92 -1.31 5.29
N ASN A 254 -18.35 -2.45 4.76
CA ASN A 254 -18.30 -2.77 3.33
C ASN A 254 -19.72 -2.79 2.78
N GLU A 255 -19.95 -2.06 1.69
CA GLU A 255 -21.23 -2.04 0.98
C GLU A 255 -21.07 -2.05 -0.54
N LYS A 256 -19.92 -2.54 -1.04
CA LYS A 256 -19.61 -2.61 -2.48
C LYS A 256 -20.71 -3.36 -3.23
N LEU A 257 -21.07 -4.55 -2.73
CA LEU A 257 -22.06 -5.44 -3.35
C LEU A 257 -23.45 -4.80 -3.40
N ARG A 258 -23.90 -4.16 -2.31
CA ARG A 258 -25.17 -3.42 -2.31
C ARG A 258 -25.16 -2.31 -3.36
N ARG A 259 -24.07 -1.54 -3.43
CA ARG A 259 -23.98 -0.39 -4.34
C ARG A 259 -23.95 -0.78 -5.82
N VAL A 260 -23.44 -1.97 -6.16
CA VAL A 260 -23.60 -2.53 -7.52
C VAL A 260 -25.09 -2.55 -7.93
N HIS A 261 -25.98 -2.86 -6.99
CA HIS A 261 -27.41 -2.95 -7.24
C HIS A 261 -28.18 -1.63 -7.12
N THR A 262 -27.80 -0.77 -6.19
CA THR A 262 -28.48 0.52 -5.99
C THR A 262 -28.01 1.61 -6.94
N ASN A 263 -26.74 1.53 -7.39
CA ASN A 263 -26.09 2.59 -8.16
C ASN A 263 -25.30 2.09 -9.38
N GLY A 264 -25.00 0.80 -9.46
CA GLY A 264 -24.17 0.17 -10.52
C GLY A 264 -24.93 -0.39 -11.73
N ARG A 265 -26.20 -0.05 -11.91
CA ARG A 265 -27.03 -0.45 -13.08
C ARG A 265 -27.22 -1.97 -13.27
N ILE A 266 -26.94 -2.76 -12.24
CA ILE A 266 -27.22 -4.20 -12.22
C ILE A 266 -28.42 -4.42 -11.31
N PRO A 267 -29.61 -4.80 -11.82
CA PRO A 267 -30.76 -5.08 -10.96
C PRO A 267 -30.46 -6.23 -9.98
N ALA A 268 -30.93 -6.09 -8.74
CA ALA A 268 -30.89 -7.18 -7.77
C ALA A 268 -31.85 -8.30 -8.19
N LEU A 269 -31.49 -9.55 -7.92
CA LEU A 269 -32.42 -10.66 -8.05
C LEU A 269 -33.37 -10.66 -6.84
N PRO A 270 -34.69 -10.88 -7.04
CA PRO A 270 -35.71 -10.65 -6.01
C PRO A 270 -35.59 -11.55 -4.78
N GLN A 271 -34.91 -12.69 -4.91
CA GLN A 271 -34.68 -13.61 -3.82
C GLN A 271 -33.61 -13.16 -2.82
N PHE A 272 -32.77 -12.18 -3.18
CA PHE A 272 -31.72 -11.68 -2.31
C PHE A 272 -32.11 -10.37 -1.62
N ASP A 273 -31.86 -10.28 -0.31
CA ASP A 273 -31.97 -9.05 0.44
C ASP A 273 -30.66 -8.27 0.40
N ILE A 274 -30.64 -7.20 -0.40
CA ILE A 274 -29.48 -6.33 -0.57
C ILE A 274 -29.15 -5.44 0.65
N ASN A 275 -29.99 -5.45 1.68
CA ASN A 275 -29.76 -4.71 2.92
C ASN A 275 -29.27 -5.61 4.07
N ARG A 276 -28.96 -6.87 3.78
CA ARG A 276 -28.39 -7.83 4.72
C ARG A 276 -27.03 -8.30 4.23
N ALA A 277 -26.25 -8.92 5.13
CA ALA A 277 -25.06 -9.66 4.73
C ALA A 277 -25.43 -10.67 3.62
N PRO A 278 -24.58 -10.84 2.59
CA PRO A 278 -23.23 -10.27 2.42
C PRO A 278 -23.19 -8.90 1.71
N PHE A 279 -24.34 -8.31 1.36
CA PHE A 279 -24.39 -7.07 0.57
C PHE A 279 -23.96 -5.82 1.34
N ILE A 280 -24.28 -5.81 2.64
CA ILE A 280 -23.75 -4.88 3.64
C ILE A 280 -23.08 -5.73 4.71
N ARG A 281 -21.83 -5.40 5.04
CA ARG A 281 -21.13 -5.90 6.22
C ARG A 281 -20.69 -4.69 7.03
N GLN A 282 -20.88 -4.75 8.34
CA GLN A 282 -20.47 -3.68 9.23
C GLN A 282 -20.17 -4.20 10.63
N SER A 283 -19.37 -3.46 11.39
CA SER A 283 -19.08 -3.79 12.79
C SER A 283 -20.38 -3.96 13.59
N GLY A 284 -20.41 -4.97 14.46
CA GLY A 284 -21.59 -5.34 15.27
C GLY A 284 -22.53 -6.35 14.62
N ASP A 285 -22.60 -6.39 13.29
CA ASP A 285 -23.33 -7.44 12.54
C ASP A 285 -22.39 -8.52 11.98
N ASP A 286 -21.11 -8.17 11.80
CA ASP A 286 -20.09 -9.02 11.19
C ASP A 286 -18.76 -8.86 11.92
N ASP A 287 -18.45 -9.83 12.80
CA ASP A 287 -17.19 -9.87 13.55
C ASP A 287 -15.98 -10.23 12.66
N ALA A 288 -16.17 -10.41 11.35
CA ALA A 288 -15.14 -10.86 10.41
C ALA A 288 -14.61 -9.74 9.48
N LEU A 289 -14.85 -8.46 9.78
CA LEU A 289 -14.22 -7.34 9.03
C LEU A 289 -12.86 -6.95 9.63
N VAL A 290 -12.87 -6.51 10.88
CA VAL A 290 -11.66 -6.06 11.61
C VAL A 290 -11.72 -6.50 13.06
N GLY A 291 -10.56 -6.71 13.68
CA GLY A 291 -10.39 -6.94 15.10
C GLY A 291 -9.53 -5.85 15.74
N PRO A 292 -10.06 -5.04 16.68
CA PRO A 292 -9.23 -4.13 17.46
C PRO A 292 -8.36 -4.93 18.44
N GLN A 293 -7.05 -4.70 18.44
CA GLN A 293 -6.11 -5.31 19.38
C GLN A 293 -5.42 -4.23 20.21
N ARG A 294 -5.57 -4.29 21.53
CA ARG A 294 -4.95 -3.33 22.43
C ARG A 294 -3.43 -3.54 22.47
N VAL A 295 -2.68 -2.45 22.38
CA VAL A 295 -1.22 -2.43 22.55
C VAL A 295 -0.87 -1.30 23.53
N GLY A 296 -0.75 -1.64 24.81
CA GLY A 296 -0.59 -0.66 25.88
C GLY A 296 -1.77 0.33 25.95
N ALA A 297 -1.47 1.61 25.74
CA ALA A 297 -2.42 2.72 25.64
C ALA A 297 -2.82 3.08 24.20
N SER A 298 -2.44 2.25 23.22
CA SER A 298 -2.80 2.36 21.81
C SER A 298 -3.65 1.17 21.36
N VAL A 299 -4.18 1.23 20.15
CA VAL A 299 -4.94 0.14 19.52
C VAL A 299 -4.43 -0.12 18.11
N LEU A 300 -4.38 -1.39 17.72
CA LEU A 300 -4.23 -1.82 16.34
C LEU A 300 -5.61 -2.13 15.76
N ILE A 301 -5.89 -1.62 14.56
CA ILE A 301 -6.98 -2.15 13.74
C ILE A 301 -6.38 -3.23 12.85
N VAL A 302 -6.75 -4.49 13.11
CA VAL A 302 -6.23 -5.67 12.43
C VAL A 302 -7.32 -6.22 11.51
N PRO A 303 -7.15 -6.19 10.18
CA PRO A 303 -8.07 -6.87 9.27
C PRO A 303 -8.15 -8.36 9.60
N VAL A 304 -9.34 -8.93 9.55
CA VAL A 304 -9.50 -10.38 9.71
C VAL A 304 -8.91 -11.07 8.48
N HIS A 305 -7.96 -11.97 8.68
CA HIS A 305 -7.34 -12.72 7.59
C HIS A 305 -8.19 -13.93 7.22
N HIS A 306 -8.15 -14.33 5.95
CA HIS A 306 -8.88 -15.47 5.44
C HIS A 306 -8.00 -16.34 4.52
N PRO A 307 -8.30 -17.63 4.31
CA PRO A 307 -7.46 -18.48 3.48
C PRO A 307 -7.25 -18.00 2.03
N ALA A 308 -8.16 -17.19 1.51
CA ALA A 308 -8.10 -16.61 0.17
C ALA A 308 -8.41 -15.10 0.18
N LEU A 309 -7.72 -14.35 -0.69
CA LEU A 309 -7.89 -12.90 -0.87
C LEU A 309 -9.29 -12.51 -1.39
N VAL A 310 -9.94 -13.42 -2.12
CA VAL A 310 -11.32 -13.25 -2.56
C VAL A 310 -12.10 -14.55 -2.38
N ARG A 311 -13.40 -14.42 -2.15
CA ARG A 311 -14.29 -15.57 -1.90
C ARG A 311 -15.65 -15.32 -2.54
N THR A 312 -16.29 -16.38 -3.03
CA THR A 312 -17.72 -16.35 -3.34
C THR A 312 -18.51 -16.14 -2.07
N VAL A 313 -19.67 -15.51 -2.17
CA VAL A 313 -20.53 -15.24 -1.02
C VAL A 313 -21.91 -15.90 -1.17
N THR A 314 -22.53 -16.24 -0.04
CA THR A 314 -23.85 -16.86 0.03
C THR A 314 -24.81 -16.02 0.86
N GLN A 315 -26.11 -16.25 0.66
CA GLN A 315 -27.17 -15.72 1.52
C GLN A 315 -28.26 -16.80 1.67
N THR A 316 -28.86 -16.89 2.86
CA THR A 316 -29.99 -17.79 3.10
C THR A 316 -31.24 -17.29 2.35
N VAL A 317 -31.72 -18.10 1.40
CA VAL A 317 -32.93 -17.88 0.61
C VAL A 317 -33.90 -19.02 0.88
N ALA A 318 -35.10 -18.71 1.39
CA ALA A 318 -36.12 -19.71 1.72
C ALA A 318 -35.59 -20.91 2.55
N GLY A 319 -34.69 -20.65 3.49
CA GLY A 319 -34.08 -21.66 4.36
C GLY A 319 -32.92 -22.45 3.74
N ARG A 320 -32.39 -22.04 2.58
CA ARG A 320 -31.24 -22.67 1.92
C ARG A 320 -30.15 -21.65 1.64
N GLU A 321 -28.89 -22.04 1.82
CA GLU A 321 -27.76 -21.22 1.38
C GLU A 321 -27.68 -21.22 -0.14
N GLU A 322 -27.76 -20.04 -0.76
CA GLU A 322 -27.58 -19.86 -2.19
C GLU A 322 -26.35 -18.98 -2.48
N LEU A 323 -25.61 -19.31 -3.55
CA LEU A 323 -24.58 -18.43 -4.09
C LEU A 323 -25.22 -17.10 -4.53
N VAL A 324 -24.72 -16.01 -3.96
CA VAL A 324 -25.14 -14.66 -4.32
C VAL A 324 -24.64 -14.36 -5.73
N ARG A 325 -25.59 -13.94 -6.56
CA ARG A 325 -25.39 -13.80 -8.01
C ARG A 325 -26.27 -12.69 -8.57
N PHE A 326 -25.95 -12.27 -9.78
CA PHE A 326 -26.70 -11.26 -10.51
C PHE A 326 -26.77 -11.59 -11.99
N ARG A 327 -27.82 -11.11 -12.66
CA ARG A 327 -27.93 -11.26 -14.12
C ARG A 327 -27.04 -10.22 -14.80
N VAL A 328 -26.06 -10.68 -15.56
CA VAL A 328 -25.13 -9.81 -16.30
C VAL A 328 -25.92 -8.98 -17.32
N PRO A 329 -25.92 -7.64 -17.24
CA PRO A 329 -26.62 -6.82 -18.23
C PRO A 329 -25.98 -6.96 -19.61
N ARG A 330 -26.73 -6.82 -20.69
CA ARG A 330 -26.18 -6.73 -22.06
C ARG A 330 -25.20 -5.54 -22.14
N LYS A 331 -24.16 -5.65 -22.97
CA LYS A 331 -23.28 -4.51 -23.30
C LYS A 331 -24.10 -3.36 -23.86
N GLN A 332 -23.92 -2.18 -23.28
CA GLN A 332 -24.59 -0.95 -23.68
C GLN A 332 -23.55 0.16 -23.89
N ARG A 333 -23.88 1.14 -24.73
CA ARG A 333 -23.16 2.41 -24.82
C ARG A 333 -23.96 3.48 -24.13
N ILE A 334 -23.34 4.17 -23.18
CA ILE A 334 -23.97 5.18 -22.35
C ILE A 334 -23.40 6.54 -22.73
N SER A 335 -24.28 7.51 -22.96
CA SER A 335 -23.90 8.88 -23.30
C SER A 335 -23.95 9.81 -22.07
N PHE A 336 -22.95 10.68 -21.96
CA PHE A 336 -22.80 11.73 -20.95
C PHE A 336 -22.52 13.05 -21.66
N GLY A 337 -23.58 13.78 -22.04
CA GLY A 337 -23.44 14.92 -22.93
C GLY A 337 -22.86 14.50 -24.29
N GLN A 338 -21.70 15.04 -24.67
CA GLN A 338 -21.00 14.69 -25.91
C GLN A 338 -20.09 13.45 -25.81
N ALA A 339 -19.81 12.96 -24.61
CA ALA A 339 -19.00 11.76 -24.41
C ALA A 339 -19.87 10.50 -24.39
N SER A 340 -19.32 9.36 -24.78
CA SER A 340 -19.97 8.06 -24.54
C SER A 340 -18.96 7.01 -24.11
N ARG A 341 -19.39 6.08 -23.27
CA ARG A 341 -18.56 4.97 -22.74
C ARG A 341 -19.35 3.67 -22.79
N GLU A 342 -18.67 2.56 -23.08
CA GLU A 342 -19.29 1.24 -23.09
C GLU A 342 -19.34 0.67 -21.67
N THR A 343 -20.40 -0.08 -21.33
CA THR A 343 -20.52 -0.81 -20.04
C THR A 343 -19.64 -2.07 -20.00
N ARG A 344 -18.56 -2.07 -20.78
CA ARG A 344 -17.56 -3.12 -20.87
C ARG A 344 -16.20 -2.45 -20.97
N PHE A 345 -15.33 -2.80 -20.04
CA PHE A 345 -13.90 -2.56 -20.17
C PHE A 345 -13.24 -3.93 -20.26
N TRP A 346 -12.69 -4.25 -21.44
CA TRP A 346 -12.38 -5.62 -21.86
C TRP A 346 -13.55 -6.59 -21.61
N THR A 347 -13.40 -7.50 -20.64
CA THR A 347 -14.38 -8.56 -20.29
C THR A 347 -14.93 -8.39 -18.89
N SER A 348 -14.91 -7.16 -18.39
CA SER A 348 -15.41 -6.74 -17.08
C SER A 348 -16.63 -5.86 -17.26
N PHE A 349 -17.56 -5.90 -16.31
CA PHE A 349 -18.67 -4.96 -16.32
C PHE A 349 -18.21 -3.62 -15.77
N ASP A 350 -18.40 -2.57 -16.56
CA ASP A 350 -18.13 -1.19 -16.17
C ASP A 350 -19.45 -0.53 -15.76
N ALA A 351 -19.58 -0.21 -14.48
CA ALA A 351 -20.79 0.34 -13.91
C ALA A 351 -21.06 1.79 -14.34
N ILE A 352 -20.00 2.53 -14.70
CA ILE A 352 -20.02 3.97 -15.03
C ILE A 352 -20.91 4.75 -14.05
N SER A 353 -20.83 4.41 -12.77
CA SER A 353 -21.70 4.96 -11.72
C SER A 353 -21.16 6.33 -11.28
N GLY A 354 -21.95 7.39 -11.46
CA GLY A 354 -21.59 8.75 -10.99
C GLY A 354 -20.85 9.66 -11.98
N GLY A 355 -20.59 9.20 -13.21
CA GLY A 355 -19.98 10.03 -14.27
C GLY A 355 -18.53 10.45 -13.97
N PRO A 356 -18.00 11.51 -14.61
CA PRO A 356 -16.62 11.97 -14.37
C PRO A 356 -16.41 12.59 -12.96
N GLU A 357 -17.48 12.85 -12.21
CA GLU A 357 -17.46 13.61 -10.94
C GLU A 357 -17.23 12.75 -9.68
N GLY A 358 -17.22 11.42 -9.82
CA GLY A 358 -17.02 10.47 -8.73
C GLY A 358 -17.84 9.19 -8.91
N ARG A 359 -17.61 8.21 -8.03
CA ARG A 359 -18.17 6.86 -8.07
C ARG A 359 -19.26 6.69 -7.01
N ARG A 360 -20.38 6.08 -7.38
CA ARG A 360 -21.47 5.72 -6.42
C ARG A 360 -21.54 4.24 -6.10
N ALA A 361 -20.82 3.43 -6.88
CA ALA A 361 -20.67 1.99 -6.80
C ALA A 361 -19.25 1.60 -7.26
N PRO A 362 -18.84 0.35 -7.06
CA PRO A 362 -17.63 -0.20 -7.69
C PRO A 362 -17.60 0.13 -9.19
N GLU A 363 -16.46 0.62 -9.70
CA GLU A 363 -16.33 0.91 -11.14
C GLU A 363 -16.41 -0.36 -11.98
N TYR A 364 -15.69 -1.40 -11.55
CA TYR A 364 -15.60 -2.66 -12.25
C TYR A 364 -16.16 -3.82 -11.44
N VAL A 365 -16.89 -4.71 -12.11
CA VAL A 365 -17.46 -5.94 -11.53
C VAL A 365 -17.05 -7.14 -12.39
N ASN A 366 -16.56 -8.20 -11.75
CA ASN A 366 -16.25 -9.45 -12.43
C ASN A 366 -17.53 -10.10 -12.97
N ILE A 367 -17.50 -10.53 -14.24
CA ILE A 367 -18.64 -11.20 -14.91
C ILE A 367 -18.24 -12.53 -15.55
N ARG A 368 -17.07 -13.06 -15.21
CA ARG A 368 -16.48 -14.23 -15.87
C ARG A 368 -16.73 -15.55 -15.13
N HIS A 369 -17.38 -15.51 -13.97
CA HIS A 369 -17.76 -16.69 -13.22
C HIS A 369 -19.27 -16.90 -13.27
N ARG A 370 -19.72 -17.74 -14.19
CA ARG A 370 -21.14 -18.04 -14.39
C ARG A 370 -21.65 -18.92 -13.26
N VAL A 371 -22.81 -18.60 -12.72
CA VAL A 371 -23.52 -19.47 -11.77
C VAL A 371 -24.55 -20.29 -12.54
N ARG A 372 -24.48 -21.61 -12.39
CA ARG A 372 -25.43 -22.56 -12.98
C ARG A 372 -26.21 -23.26 -11.88
N GLN A 373 -27.49 -23.47 -12.13
CA GLN A 373 -28.28 -24.38 -11.31
C GLN A 373 -28.11 -25.81 -11.86
N THR A 374 -27.77 -26.75 -10.98
CA THR A 374 -27.72 -28.18 -11.31
C THR A 374 -29.13 -28.77 -11.36
N PRO A 375 -29.33 -29.95 -11.97
CA PRO A 375 -30.62 -30.66 -11.92
C PRO A 375 -31.10 -30.95 -10.50
N GLY A 376 -30.19 -31.03 -9.51
CA GLY A 376 -30.51 -31.21 -8.09
C GLY A 376 -30.89 -29.92 -7.36
N GLY A 377 -30.93 -28.78 -8.06
CA GLY A 377 -31.29 -27.49 -7.48
C GLY A 377 -30.17 -26.78 -6.72
N THR A 378 -28.94 -27.31 -6.75
CA THR A 378 -27.75 -26.64 -6.19
C THR A 378 -27.16 -25.65 -7.19
N PHE A 379 -26.40 -24.67 -6.70
CA PHE A 379 -25.71 -23.69 -7.54
C PHE A 379 -24.22 -24.01 -7.61
N GLU A 380 -23.70 -24.06 -8.83
CA GLU A 380 -22.28 -24.30 -9.12
C GLU A 380 -21.66 -23.11 -9.83
N LEU A 381 -20.38 -22.86 -9.53
CA LEU A 381 -19.58 -21.83 -10.17
C LEU A 381 -18.84 -22.42 -11.37
N GLU A 382 -18.96 -21.77 -12.52
CA GLU A 382 -18.29 -22.14 -13.77
C GLU A 382 -17.44 -20.97 -14.26
N ASP A 383 -16.12 -21.14 -14.23
CA ASP A 383 -15.13 -20.18 -14.73
C ASP A 383 -15.13 -20.17 -16.27
N LEU A 384 -15.61 -19.08 -16.87
CA LEU A 384 -15.75 -18.94 -18.32
C LEU A 384 -14.40 -18.88 -19.06
N ASN A 385 -13.28 -18.75 -18.34
CA ASN A 385 -11.92 -18.81 -18.89
C ASN A 385 -11.36 -20.24 -18.92
N GLY A 386 -12.00 -21.19 -18.23
CA GLY A 386 -11.63 -22.59 -18.18
C GLY A 386 -12.49 -23.50 -19.06
N PRO A 387 -12.30 -24.84 -18.94
CA PRO A 387 -13.24 -25.79 -19.50
C PRO A 387 -14.60 -25.64 -18.82
N LEU A 388 -15.66 -25.58 -19.61
CA LEU A 388 -17.04 -25.58 -19.12
C LEU A 388 -17.41 -26.95 -18.53
N ALA A 389 -18.55 -27.04 -17.84
CA ALA A 389 -19.02 -28.27 -17.20
C ALA A 389 -19.18 -29.46 -18.17
N ASN A 390 -19.35 -29.20 -19.47
CA ASN A 390 -19.41 -30.21 -20.53
C ASN A 390 -18.04 -30.53 -21.15
N GLY A 391 -16.94 -30.06 -20.55
CA GLY A 391 -15.56 -30.22 -21.03
C GLY A 391 -15.18 -29.31 -22.19
N ARG A 392 -16.12 -28.52 -22.74
CA ARG A 392 -15.85 -27.64 -23.89
C ARG A 392 -15.17 -26.36 -23.45
N PHE A 393 -14.14 -25.93 -24.18
CA PHE A 393 -13.61 -24.57 -24.09
C PHE A 393 -14.38 -23.66 -25.04
N LEU A 394 -14.81 -22.49 -24.56
CA LEU A 394 -15.30 -21.46 -25.46
C LEU A 394 -14.15 -20.99 -26.34
N THR A 395 -14.40 -20.80 -27.63
CA THR A 395 -13.50 -19.98 -28.46
C THR A 395 -13.54 -18.52 -27.97
N GLU A 396 -12.55 -17.71 -28.34
CA GLU A 396 -12.53 -16.30 -27.95
C GLU A 396 -13.76 -15.56 -28.49
N ALA A 397 -14.15 -15.80 -29.74
CA ALA A 397 -15.34 -15.22 -30.33
C ALA A 397 -16.63 -15.63 -29.58
N GLU A 398 -16.79 -16.91 -29.21
CA GLU A 398 -17.93 -17.36 -28.41
C GLU A 398 -17.95 -16.71 -27.02
N PHE A 399 -16.78 -16.58 -26.38
CA PHE A 399 -16.64 -15.97 -25.06
C PHE A 399 -16.98 -14.48 -25.08
N LEU A 400 -16.40 -13.71 -26.00
CA LEU A 400 -16.71 -12.29 -26.17
C LEU A 400 -18.19 -12.08 -26.48
N ALA A 401 -18.75 -12.89 -27.38
CA ALA A 401 -20.17 -12.82 -27.71
C ALA A 401 -21.07 -13.18 -26.50
N LEU A 402 -20.66 -14.12 -25.64
CA LEU A 402 -21.38 -14.43 -24.40
C LEU A 402 -21.35 -13.24 -23.43
N VAL A 403 -20.16 -12.68 -23.18
CA VAL A 403 -19.96 -11.53 -22.28
C VAL A 403 -20.74 -10.30 -22.77
N ASP A 404 -20.76 -10.04 -24.07
CA ASP A 404 -21.47 -8.89 -24.65
C ASP A 404 -22.98 -9.08 -24.67
N ARG A 405 -23.47 -10.28 -25.00
CA ARG A 405 -24.90 -10.60 -24.92
C ARG A 405 -25.41 -10.49 -23.48
N GLY A 406 -24.59 -10.89 -22.49
CA GLY A 406 -25.01 -10.97 -21.10
C GLY A 406 -26.14 -11.99 -20.91
N GLY A 407 -26.99 -11.74 -19.92
CA GLY A 407 -28.22 -12.51 -19.67
C GLY A 407 -28.03 -13.78 -18.82
N TYR A 408 -26.80 -14.26 -18.64
CA TYR A 408 -26.48 -15.31 -17.67
C TYR A 408 -26.32 -14.73 -16.26
N GLU A 409 -26.35 -15.59 -15.25
CA GLU A 409 -26.09 -15.21 -13.86
C GLU A 409 -24.59 -15.35 -13.56
N ALA A 410 -23.98 -14.31 -12.97
CA ALA A 410 -22.60 -14.31 -12.52
C ALA A 410 -22.53 -14.15 -11.00
N ALA A 411 -21.50 -14.72 -10.38
CA ALA A 411 -21.31 -14.66 -8.93
C ALA A 411 -20.83 -13.29 -8.46
N HIS A 412 -21.21 -12.92 -7.23
CA HIS A 412 -20.56 -11.86 -6.48
C HIS A 412 -19.37 -12.38 -5.68
N PHE A 413 -18.37 -11.51 -5.48
CA PHE A 413 -17.15 -11.82 -4.74
C PHE A 413 -16.89 -10.79 -3.66
N MET A 414 -16.31 -11.26 -2.55
CA MET A 414 -15.89 -10.46 -1.42
C MET A 414 -14.38 -10.40 -1.31
N ASP A 415 -13.86 -9.24 -0.89
CA ASP A 415 -12.43 -8.95 -0.80
C ASP A 415 -12.00 -8.30 0.53
N ASP A 416 -12.94 -8.22 1.49
CA ASP A 416 -12.77 -7.69 2.85
C ASP A 416 -12.25 -6.24 2.97
N THR A 417 -12.12 -5.51 1.86
CA THR A 417 -11.77 -4.09 1.91
C THR A 417 -12.93 -3.27 2.47
N CYS A 418 -12.65 -2.25 3.26
CA CYS A 418 -13.68 -1.39 3.85
C CYS A 418 -13.11 -0.04 4.28
N ASP A 419 -14.01 0.88 4.62
CA ASP A 419 -13.66 2.10 5.34
C ASP A 419 -14.46 2.19 6.65
N GLY A 420 -13.95 3.00 7.57
CA GLY A 420 -14.43 3.02 8.94
C GLY A 420 -13.94 4.19 9.76
N SER A 421 -14.23 4.14 11.04
CA SER A 421 -13.78 5.13 12.02
C SER A 421 -13.31 4.48 13.31
N VAL A 422 -12.32 5.11 13.95
CA VAL A 422 -11.80 4.71 15.27
C VAL A 422 -11.93 5.87 16.23
N THR A 423 -12.55 5.63 17.38
CA THR A 423 -12.71 6.61 18.45
C THR A 423 -12.13 6.08 19.76
N VAL A 424 -12.07 6.93 20.77
CA VAL A 424 -11.67 6.57 22.12
C VAL A 424 -12.67 7.12 23.12
N ARG A 425 -12.97 6.34 24.17
CA ARG A 425 -13.60 6.79 25.40
C ARG A 425 -12.52 7.05 26.43
N VAL A 426 -12.64 8.17 27.12
CA VAL A 426 -11.72 8.59 28.19
C VAL A 426 -12.55 9.21 29.30
N SER A 427 -12.28 8.81 30.53
CA SER A 427 -12.87 9.39 31.73
C SER A 427 -11.78 9.80 32.73
N GLY A 428 -12.17 10.45 33.82
CA GLY A 428 -11.24 10.90 34.86
C GLY A 428 -10.52 12.21 34.54
N LEU A 429 -11.05 12.97 33.58
CA LEU A 429 -10.63 14.35 33.27
C LEU A 429 -11.48 15.35 34.07
N SER A 430 -10.83 16.33 34.70
CA SER A 430 -11.44 17.37 35.53
C SER A 430 -12.36 18.33 34.78
N ARG A 431 -12.25 18.41 33.44
CA ARG A 431 -13.18 19.15 32.57
C ARG A 431 -13.56 18.30 31.34
N PRO A 432 -14.79 18.47 30.81
CA PRO A 432 -15.17 17.82 29.56
C PRO A 432 -14.35 18.39 28.40
N LEU A 433 -13.83 17.49 27.54
CA LEU A 433 -13.16 17.84 26.28
C LEU A 433 -14.09 17.74 25.06
N GLY A 434 -15.38 17.54 25.31
CA GLY A 434 -16.36 17.16 24.31
C GLY A 434 -16.17 15.71 23.85
N THR A 435 -16.90 15.33 22.81
CA THR A 435 -16.78 14.00 22.21
C THR A 435 -15.47 13.91 21.43
N ALA A 436 -14.70 12.83 21.64
CA ALA A 436 -13.47 12.57 20.91
C ALA A 436 -13.69 12.68 19.39
N LEU A 437 -12.80 13.36 18.69
CA LEU A 437 -12.83 13.39 17.23
C LEU A 437 -12.26 12.05 16.71
N PRO A 438 -13.01 11.26 15.92
CA PRO A 438 -12.57 9.93 15.48
C PRO A 438 -11.54 10.02 14.35
N ALA A 439 -10.65 9.03 14.22
CA ALA A 439 -9.80 8.88 13.05
C ALA A 439 -10.55 8.13 11.93
N TYR A 440 -10.26 8.44 10.67
CA TYR A 440 -10.66 7.66 9.52
C TYR A 440 -9.79 6.41 9.41
N SER A 441 -10.41 5.27 9.13
CA SER A 441 -9.75 3.98 9.08
C SER A 441 -10.01 3.31 7.75
N LEU A 442 -8.95 2.94 7.05
CA LEU A 442 -9.02 2.27 5.76
C LEU A 442 -8.52 0.84 5.91
N VAL A 443 -9.23 -0.11 5.33
CA VAL A 443 -8.81 -1.48 5.10
C VAL A 443 -8.77 -1.71 3.60
N THR A 444 -7.57 -1.84 3.06
CA THR A 444 -7.29 -1.76 1.62
C THR A 444 -6.71 -3.09 1.11
N ALA A 445 -6.53 -3.22 -0.21
CA ALA A 445 -5.92 -4.40 -0.81
C ALA A 445 -4.48 -4.61 -0.28
N PRO A 446 -3.91 -5.83 -0.41
CA PRO A 446 -2.55 -6.12 0.05
C PRO A 446 -1.50 -5.21 -0.60
N ASP A 447 -0.36 -5.07 0.07
CA ASP A 447 0.80 -4.33 -0.44
C ASP A 447 1.87 -5.30 -0.95
N PHE A 448 2.06 -5.34 -2.28
CA PHE A 448 3.07 -6.14 -2.94
C PHE A 448 4.44 -5.43 -3.04
N PHE A 449 4.51 -4.11 -2.82
CA PHE A 449 5.75 -3.32 -2.87
C PHE A 449 5.90 -2.48 -1.59
N PRO A 450 5.96 -3.13 -0.42
CA PRO A 450 5.91 -2.46 0.88
C PRO A 450 7.12 -1.53 1.16
N LEU A 451 8.20 -1.64 0.36
CA LEU A 451 9.43 -0.84 0.46
C LEU A 451 9.57 0.22 -0.64
N ALA A 452 8.58 0.34 -1.54
CA ALA A 452 8.50 1.40 -2.51
C ALA A 452 7.17 2.10 -2.31
N ASP A 453 7.13 3.22 -1.61
CA ASP A 453 5.86 3.87 -1.31
C ASP A 453 5.59 5.12 -2.17
N GLN A 454 4.35 5.62 -2.08
CA GLN A 454 3.88 6.66 -2.98
C GLN A 454 4.62 7.99 -2.83
N PHE A 455 5.09 8.31 -1.63
CA PHE A 455 5.76 9.57 -1.37
C PHE A 455 7.10 9.68 -2.13
N GLU A 456 7.92 8.63 -2.04
CA GLU A 456 9.23 8.59 -2.72
C GLU A 456 9.08 8.66 -4.25
N ILE A 457 8.14 7.88 -4.81
CA ILE A 457 7.94 7.86 -6.26
C ILE A 457 7.33 9.18 -6.75
N ALA A 458 6.46 9.83 -5.97
CA ALA A 458 5.96 11.16 -6.29
C ALA A 458 7.07 12.20 -6.32
N ALA A 459 7.96 12.20 -5.33
CA ALA A 459 9.09 13.11 -5.29
C ALA A 459 9.99 12.93 -6.52
N TRP A 460 10.30 11.69 -6.91
CA TRP A 460 11.06 11.41 -8.14
C TRP A 460 10.35 11.93 -9.40
N VAL A 461 9.05 11.65 -9.59
CA VAL A 461 8.31 12.11 -10.77
C VAL A 461 8.33 13.63 -10.90
N GLU A 462 8.31 14.37 -9.79
CA GLU A 462 8.36 15.84 -9.78
C GLU A 462 9.70 16.41 -10.22
N THR A 463 10.78 15.61 -10.21
CA THR A 463 12.09 16.00 -10.76
C THR A 463 12.17 15.87 -12.28
N LEU A 464 11.23 15.13 -12.90
CA LEU A 464 11.30 14.82 -14.31
C LEU A 464 10.86 16.01 -15.18
N PRO A 465 11.55 16.28 -16.31
CA PRO A 465 11.14 17.34 -17.23
C PRO A 465 9.88 16.97 -18.03
N ASP A 466 9.63 15.67 -18.21
CA ASP A 466 8.54 15.12 -19.00
C ASP A 466 7.66 14.19 -18.16
N ARG A 467 6.44 13.95 -18.62
CA ARG A 467 5.52 13.02 -17.97
C ARG A 467 6.00 11.58 -18.13
N HIS A 468 5.93 10.79 -17.05
CA HIS A 468 6.28 9.36 -17.06
C HIS A 468 5.05 8.43 -17.17
N PHE A 469 3.95 8.76 -16.50
CA PHE A 469 2.73 7.95 -16.48
C PHE A 469 1.65 8.53 -17.40
N ALA A 470 1.04 7.72 -18.26
CA ALA A 470 0.03 8.20 -19.22
C ALA A 470 -1.31 8.58 -18.59
N GLN A 471 -1.67 7.93 -17.48
CA GLN A 471 -2.84 8.23 -16.68
C GLN A 471 -2.49 8.23 -15.21
N GLY A 472 -3.11 9.15 -14.45
CA GLY A 472 -2.82 9.33 -13.04
C GLY A 472 -1.36 9.70 -12.77
N GLY A 473 -0.86 9.25 -11.63
CA GLY A 473 0.49 9.44 -11.13
C GLY A 473 0.61 8.96 -9.67
N PRO A 474 1.83 8.88 -9.11
CA PRO A 474 2.12 8.39 -7.76
C PRO A 474 1.60 9.30 -6.63
N ARG A 475 0.57 10.12 -6.85
CA ARG A 475 0.13 11.10 -5.86
C ARG A 475 -0.26 10.40 -4.55
N PRO A 476 0.42 10.67 -3.43
CA PRO A 476 0.08 10.05 -2.15
C PRO A 476 -1.27 10.56 -1.62
N LEU A 477 -1.98 9.73 -0.87
CA LEU A 477 -3.27 10.07 -0.24
C LEU A 477 -3.12 11.24 0.74
N SER A 478 -1.93 11.41 1.33
CA SER A 478 -1.60 12.53 2.21
C SER A 478 -1.66 13.90 1.54
N ARG A 479 -1.57 14.00 0.20
CA ARG A 479 -1.78 15.24 -0.56
C ARG A 479 -3.25 15.49 -0.89
N GLY A 480 -4.16 14.55 -0.63
CA GLY A 480 -5.59 14.73 -0.81
C GLY A 480 -6.14 15.77 0.15
N ARG A 481 -7.07 16.62 -0.30
CA ARG A 481 -7.80 17.57 0.56
C ARG A 481 -9.29 17.42 0.35
N ASP A 482 -9.77 16.20 0.15
CA ASP A 482 -11.19 15.88 0.07
C ASP A 482 -11.69 15.46 1.45
N SER A 483 -12.98 15.65 1.72
CA SER A 483 -13.57 15.06 2.93
C SER A 483 -13.56 13.54 2.82
N VAL A 484 -13.55 12.84 3.95
CA VAL A 484 -13.71 11.38 3.99
C VAL A 484 -15.19 11.00 4.00
N ASN A 485 -15.47 9.70 3.83
CA ASN A 485 -16.82 9.14 3.72
C ASN A 485 -17.75 9.62 4.86
N PRO A 486 -18.72 10.51 4.58
CA PRO A 486 -19.55 11.12 5.61
C PRO A 486 -20.70 10.21 6.05
N THR A 487 -20.89 9.06 5.40
CA THR A 487 -21.92 8.07 5.76
C THR A 487 -21.48 7.14 6.88
N LEU A 488 -20.20 7.16 7.24
CA LEU A 488 -19.67 6.35 8.33
C LEU A 488 -20.16 6.87 9.67
N GLN A 489 -20.57 5.93 10.51
CA GLN A 489 -21.13 6.21 11.82
C GLN A 489 -20.02 6.31 12.85
N ARG A 490 -20.27 7.09 13.89
CA ARG A 490 -19.46 7.10 15.09
C ARG A 490 -19.69 5.79 15.86
N PRO A 491 -18.64 5.11 16.34
CA PRO A 491 -18.79 3.85 17.07
C PRO A 491 -19.71 4.01 18.29
N GLY A 492 -20.69 3.11 18.42
CA GLY A 492 -21.71 3.14 19.47
C GLY A 492 -22.77 4.24 19.34
N GLN A 493 -22.79 5.00 18.24
CA GLN A 493 -23.76 6.08 17.97
C GLN A 493 -24.25 6.02 16.52
N PRO A 494 -25.19 5.11 16.18
CA PRO A 494 -25.57 4.81 14.80
C PRO A 494 -26.16 6.00 14.03
N ASP A 495 -26.77 6.96 14.73
CA ASP A 495 -27.38 8.15 14.11
C ASP A 495 -26.41 9.36 14.03
N THR A 496 -25.18 9.20 14.50
CA THR A 496 -24.18 10.28 14.54
C THR A 496 -23.09 10.02 13.49
N PRO A 497 -22.95 10.88 12.46
CA PRO A 497 -21.83 10.79 11.54
C PRO A 497 -20.48 10.94 12.25
N ALA A 498 -19.51 10.10 11.89
CA ALA A 498 -18.15 10.20 12.41
C ALA A 498 -17.43 11.46 11.89
N PHE A 499 -17.72 11.87 10.64
CA PHE A 499 -16.97 12.89 9.94
C PHE A 499 -17.86 14.01 9.38
N ARG A 500 -17.31 15.22 9.36
CA ARG A 500 -17.95 16.39 8.75
C ARG A 500 -17.35 16.62 7.37
N ARG A 501 -18.17 17.00 6.40
CA ARG A 501 -17.71 17.36 5.04
C ARG A 501 -16.76 18.54 4.99
N SER A 502 -16.81 19.42 5.98
CA SER A 502 -15.88 20.54 6.09
C SER A 502 -14.47 20.12 6.53
N ASP A 503 -14.30 18.92 7.10
CA ASP A 503 -12.98 18.41 7.49
C ASP A 503 -12.27 17.80 6.28
N ARG A 504 -11.43 18.62 5.66
CA ARG A 504 -10.67 18.30 4.44
C ARG A 504 -9.20 18.00 4.75
N THR A 505 -8.85 17.80 6.02
CA THR A 505 -7.46 17.61 6.47
C THR A 505 -7.19 16.20 6.98
N MET A 506 -8.20 15.33 6.94
CA MET A 506 -8.18 13.99 7.54
C MET A 506 -7.03 13.10 7.04
N THR A 507 -6.64 13.22 5.76
CA THR A 507 -5.56 12.40 5.19
C THR A 507 -4.19 13.05 5.33
N ALA A 508 -4.09 14.30 5.76
CA ALA A 508 -2.78 14.96 5.90
C ALA A 508 -1.93 14.26 6.97
N VAL A 509 -0.62 14.25 6.75
CA VAL A 509 0.36 13.81 7.75
C VAL A 509 0.94 15.07 8.40
N VAL A 510 0.90 15.12 9.72
CA VAL A 510 1.27 16.29 10.52
C VAL A 510 2.26 15.91 11.62
N GLY A 511 3.02 16.89 12.10
CA GLY A 511 3.92 16.71 13.22
C GLY A 511 4.44 18.00 13.81
N ALA A 512 5.35 17.86 14.78
CA ALA A 512 6.10 18.98 15.32
C ALA A 512 7.04 19.56 14.25
N GLY A 513 7.34 20.85 14.35
CA GLY A 513 8.34 21.48 13.50
C GLY A 513 9.76 21.07 13.89
N ALA A 514 10.67 21.12 12.92
CA ALA A 514 12.03 20.65 13.11
C ALA A 514 12.79 21.43 14.18
N VAL A 515 13.74 20.76 14.84
CA VAL A 515 14.66 21.41 15.77
C VAL A 515 16.10 20.97 15.48
N GLY A 516 16.98 21.95 15.28
CA GLY A 516 18.40 21.66 15.01
C GLY A 516 18.68 21.49 13.52
N SER A 517 19.80 20.84 13.20
CA SER A 517 20.35 20.72 11.84
C SER A 517 20.78 19.29 11.50
N ALA A 518 20.24 18.29 12.21
CA ALA A 518 20.48 16.89 11.84
C ALA A 518 19.82 16.62 10.48
N GLN A 519 20.58 16.03 9.58
CA GLN A 519 20.15 15.52 8.28
C GLN A 519 20.95 14.24 8.05
N ALA A 520 20.28 13.10 7.95
CA ALA A 520 20.90 11.92 7.37
C ALA A 520 20.93 12.07 5.84
N GLY A 521 21.89 11.42 5.19
CA GLY A 521 21.80 11.17 3.76
C GLY A 521 20.63 10.25 3.45
N GLU A 522 20.23 10.22 2.18
CA GLU A 522 19.17 9.35 1.69
C GLU A 522 19.43 7.87 2.03
N ARG A 523 18.38 7.16 2.47
CA ARG A 523 18.42 5.76 2.86
C ARG A 523 17.31 5.01 2.16
N ALA A 524 17.58 3.77 1.81
CA ALA A 524 16.51 2.87 1.38
C ALA A 524 15.52 2.69 2.53
N THR A 525 14.23 2.89 2.25
CA THR A 525 13.14 2.59 3.16
C THR A 525 13.18 1.11 3.55
N VAL A 526 13.17 0.84 4.86
CA VAL A 526 13.06 -0.51 5.44
C VAL A 526 11.80 -0.69 6.30
N LEU A 527 11.02 0.39 6.43
CA LEU A 527 9.84 0.51 7.27
C LEU A 527 8.59 0.45 6.40
N VAL A 528 7.65 -0.44 6.74
CA VAL A 528 6.32 -0.43 6.13
C VAL A 528 5.44 0.55 6.88
N THR A 529 4.83 1.51 6.17
CA THR A 529 4.00 2.52 6.79
C THR A 529 2.50 2.21 6.72
N TRP A 530 1.78 2.60 7.77
CA TRP A 530 0.32 2.59 7.85
C TRP A 530 -0.30 4.00 7.82
N LEU A 531 0.47 5.02 7.40
CA LEU A 531 -0.03 6.38 7.23
C LEU A 531 -0.29 6.69 5.74
N PRO A 532 -1.15 7.66 5.43
CA PRO A 532 -1.63 7.91 4.07
C PRO A 532 -0.60 8.44 3.07
N ASP A 533 0.61 8.81 3.46
CA ASP A 533 1.68 9.13 2.50
C ASP A 533 2.24 7.89 1.80
N GLY A 534 2.10 6.70 2.38
CA GLY A 534 2.43 5.44 1.70
C GLY A 534 1.29 4.89 0.83
N ALA A 535 0.09 5.49 0.89
CA ALA A 535 -1.10 5.02 0.19
C ALA A 535 -1.40 5.84 -1.07
N SER A 536 -2.06 5.21 -2.05
CA SER A 536 -2.54 5.85 -3.28
C SER A 536 -3.58 6.92 -2.95
N GLY A 537 -3.37 8.12 -3.46
CA GLY A 537 -4.41 9.13 -3.53
C GLY A 537 -5.49 8.76 -4.54
N VAL A 538 -6.49 9.63 -4.63
CA VAL A 538 -7.55 9.53 -5.64
C VAL A 538 -6.96 9.85 -7.01
N PHE A 539 -7.03 8.89 -7.93
CA PHE A 539 -6.97 9.12 -9.36
C PHE A 539 -8.06 8.32 -10.07
N ALA A 540 -8.22 8.50 -11.38
CA ALA A 540 -9.17 7.71 -12.15
C ALA A 540 -8.41 6.56 -12.80
N PRO A 541 -8.51 5.32 -12.30
CA PRO A 541 -9.19 4.85 -11.07
C PRO A 541 -8.29 4.79 -9.83
N GLY A 542 -8.89 4.96 -8.65
CA GLY A 542 -8.18 4.98 -7.36
C GLY A 542 -8.15 3.60 -6.75
N TRP A 543 -7.18 3.31 -5.87
CA TRP A 543 -6.85 1.95 -5.46
C TRP A 543 -6.96 1.68 -3.96
N ASP A 544 -6.34 2.54 -3.16
CA ASP A 544 -6.54 2.56 -1.71
C ASP A 544 -7.88 3.20 -1.35
N VAL A 545 -8.30 4.14 -2.20
CA VAL A 545 -9.54 4.89 -2.08
C VAL A 545 -10.07 5.26 -3.46
N ALA A 546 -11.38 5.39 -3.57
CA ALA A 546 -12.03 6.03 -4.71
C ALA A 546 -12.56 7.42 -4.33
N LEU A 547 -12.78 8.25 -5.35
CA LEU A 547 -13.61 9.44 -5.21
C LEU A 547 -15.07 9.03 -5.18
N GLY A 548 -15.67 8.89 -4.00
CA GLY A 548 -17.11 8.82 -3.83
C GLY A 548 -17.77 10.15 -4.17
N ASN A 549 -19.04 10.12 -4.58
CA ASN A 549 -19.84 11.34 -4.70
C ASN A 549 -21.30 11.13 -4.29
N ASP A 550 -21.93 12.22 -3.87
CA ASP A 550 -23.37 12.33 -3.68
C ASP A 550 -23.82 13.76 -4.04
N GLU A 551 -25.03 14.14 -3.64
CA GLU A 551 -25.63 15.46 -3.94
C GLU A 551 -24.87 16.64 -3.29
N LEU A 552 -24.06 16.38 -2.26
CA LEU A 552 -23.30 17.40 -1.52
C LEU A 552 -21.83 17.49 -1.98
N GLY A 553 -21.45 16.73 -3.00
CA GLY A 553 -20.12 16.73 -3.60
C GLY A 553 -19.26 15.53 -3.22
N SER A 554 -18.04 15.54 -3.74
CA SER A 554 -17.15 14.38 -3.72
C SER A 554 -16.42 14.20 -2.38
N PHE A 555 -16.08 12.95 -2.08
CA PHE A 555 -15.37 12.54 -0.86
C PHE A 555 -14.57 11.27 -1.09
N THR A 556 -13.61 10.99 -0.22
CA THR A 556 -12.80 9.77 -0.24
C THR A 556 -13.58 8.60 0.36
N ALA A 557 -13.68 7.46 -0.34
CA ALA A 557 -14.36 6.25 0.16
C ALA A 557 -13.81 4.96 -0.45
N ALA A 558 -13.99 3.84 0.26
CA ALA A 558 -13.54 2.51 -0.22
C ALA A 558 -14.53 1.84 -1.20
N PHE A 559 -15.83 2.19 -1.14
CA PHE A 559 -16.85 1.47 -1.90
C PHE A 559 -16.83 1.70 -3.42
N GLY A 560 -16.09 2.71 -3.89
CA GLY A 560 -15.97 3.00 -5.33
C GLY A 560 -14.90 2.17 -6.03
N LEU A 561 -14.05 1.47 -5.27
CA LEU A 561 -13.06 0.53 -5.78
C LEU A 561 -13.74 -0.68 -6.42
N GLY A 562 -13.04 -1.36 -7.34
CA GLY A 562 -13.54 -2.55 -8.02
C GLY A 562 -14.04 -3.64 -7.05
N SER A 563 -14.98 -4.45 -7.55
CA SER A 563 -15.60 -5.54 -6.81
C SER A 563 -15.38 -6.86 -7.57
N PRO A 564 -14.43 -7.70 -7.13
CA PRO A 564 -13.46 -7.50 -6.03
C PRO A 564 -12.20 -6.72 -6.46
N PHE A 565 -11.32 -6.34 -5.52
CA PHE A 565 -10.09 -5.59 -5.84
C PHE A 565 -9.19 -6.24 -6.91
N PRO A 566 -9.07 -7.59 -7.05
CA PRO A 566 -8.26 -8.15 -8.14
C PRO A 566 -8.78 -7.81 -9.54
N GLU A 567 -10.10 -7.55 -9.67
CA GLU A 567 -10.68 -7.06 -10.92
C GLU A 567 -10.15 -5.66 -11.23
N ASP A 568 -10.15 -4.79 -10.22
CA ASP A 568 -9.55 -3.46 -10.30
C ASP A 568 -8.05 -3.58 -10.64
N ALA A 569 -7.33 -4.51 -9.97
CA ALA A 569 -5.88 -4.73 -10.08
C ALA A 569 -5.43 -4.90 -11.53
N LYS A 570 -6.20 -5.69 -12.27
CA LYS A 570 -5.98 -5.93 -13.69
C LYS A 570 -6.24 -4.68 -14.54
N LEU A 571 -7.35 -4.00 -14.30
CA LEU A 571 -7.87 -2.99 -15.23
C LEU A 571 -7.17 -1.64 -15.09
N CYS A 572 -6.75 -1.21 -13.90
CA CYS A 572 -6.03 0.05 -13.83
C CYS A 572 -4.55 -0.04 -14.21
N ALA A 573 -3.96 -1.24 -14.18
CA ALA A 573 -2.68 -1.45 -14.85
C ALA A 573 -2.80 -1.29 -16.36
N ALA A 574 -3.90 -1.77 -16.96
CA ALA A 574 -4.18 -1.58 -18.38
C ALA A 574 -4.21 -0.11 -18.79
N LEU A 575 -4.60 0.78 -17.87
CA LEU A 575 -4.64 2.22 -18.08
C LEU A 575 -3.28 2.90 -17.88
N ASN A 576 -2.18 2.14 -17.73
CA ASN A 576 -0.86 2.64 -17.38
C ASN A 576 -0.89 3.58 -16.16
N SER A 577 -1.70 3.24 -15.16
CA SER A 577 -1.82 4.02 -13.94
C SER A 577 -0.90 3.47 -12.85
N PHE A 578 -0.19 4.35 -12.15
CA PHE A 578 0.80 3.95 -11.17
C PHE A 578 0.23 3.76 -9.76
N TRP A 579 0.54 2.60 -9.19
CA TRP A 579 0.45 2.33 -7.77
C TRP A 579 1.64 1.46 -7.39
N PRO A 580 2.50 1.89 -6.44
CA PRO A 580 3.60 1.08 -5.98
C PRO A 580 3.07 -0.24 -5.46
N ALA A 581 2.09 -0.21 -4.55
CA ALA A 581 1.67 -1.39 -3.80
C ALA A 581 1.11 -2.54 -4.65
N VAL A 582 0.49 -2.32 -5.81
CA VAL A 582 -0.07 -3.46 -6.59
C VAL A 582 0.12 -3.35 -8.11
N ALA A 583 0.30 -2.17 -8.72
CA ALA A 583 0.08 -2.02 -10.16
C ALA A 583 0.86 -3.03 -11.02
N PRO A 584 0.19 -3.95 -11.75
CA PRO A 584 0.83 -4.83 -12.71
C PRO A 584 1.61 -4.09 -13.80
N ASP A 585 2.59 -4.77 -14.37
CA ASP A 585 3.14 -4.44 -15.68
C ASP A 585 2.22 -5.01 -16.78
N ALA A 586 1.07 -4.36 -16.98
CA ALA A 586 0.10 -4.76 -18.00
C ALA A 586 0.66 -4.66 -19.43
N SER A 587 1.59 -3.73 -19.66
CA SER A 587 2.29 -3.60 -20.94
C SER A 587 3.01 -4.86 -21.34
N ARG A 588 3.78 -5.44 -20.42
CA ARG A 588 4.47 -6.70 -20.68
C ARG A 588 3.51 -7.88 -20.66
N THR A 589 2.60 -7.91 -19.69
CA THR A 589 1.69 -9.06 -19.48
C THR A 589 0.68 -9.21 -20.63
N PHE A 590 0.15 -8.09 -21.15
CA PHE A 590 -1.00 -8.06 -22.07
C PHE A 590 -0.72 -7.37 -23.42
N ASN A 591 0.52 -6.93 -23.69
CA ASN A 591 0.88 -6.17 -24.89
C ASN A 591 0.15 -4.81 -24.98
N GLU A 592 -0.02 -4.12 -23.85
CA GLU A 592 -0.76 -2.84 -23.76
C GLU A 592 0.20 -1.68 -23.51
N THR A 593 0.48 -0.86 -24.53
CA THR A 593 1.32 0.33 -24.36
C THR A 593 0.48 1.54 -23.94
N PRO A 594 1.06 2.52 -23.22
CA PRO A 594 2.45 2.67 -22.76
C PRO A 594 2.81 1.94 -21.43
N MET A 595 4.11 1.75 -21.17
CA MET A 595 4.63 1.05 -19.97
C MET A 595 5.21 2.01 -18.91
N GLY A 596 4.57 2.13 -17.75
CA GLY A 596 5.01 3.04 -16.68
C GLY A 596 5.89 2.41 -15.60
N LYS A 597 5.78 1.10 -15.35
CA LYS A 597 6.48 0.42 -14.25
C LYS A 597 7.00 -0.95 -14.69
N PRO A 598 8.25 -1.06 -15.15
CA PRO A 598 8.80 -2.34 -15.62
C PRO A 598 9.00 -3.33 -14.46
N LEU A 599 8.36 -4.49 -14.55
CA LEU A 599 8.68 -5.65 -13.72
C LEU A 599 9.73 -6.52 -14.40
N LEU A 600 10.51 -7.26 -13.63
CA LEU A 600 11.50 -8.22 -14.15
C LEU A 600 10.81 -9.49 -14.65
N ASP A 601 11.49 -10.24 -15.53
CA ASP A 601 11.00 -11.52 -16.04
C ASP A 601 10.77 -12.53 -14.90
N SER A 602 11.64 -12.52 -13.89
CA SER A 602 11.49 -13.34 -12.68
C SER A 602 10.30 -12.94 -11.80
N GLU A 603 9.80 -11.70 -11.94
CA GLU A 603 8.64 -11.17 -11.20
C GLU A 603 7.32 -11.45 -11.94
N LEU A 604 7.34 -11.44 -13.28
CA LEU A 604 6.21 -11.79 -14.15
C LEU A 604 6.09 -13.31 -14.41
N GLY A 605 7.15 -14.07 -14.12
CA GLY A 605 7.18 -15.51 -14.23
C GLY A 605 7.47 -16.03 -15.65
N TYR A 606 8.05 -17.23 -15.70
CA TYR A 606 8.45 -17.91 -16.94
C TYR A 606 7.44 -18.97 -17.37
N HIS A 607 6.84 -18.78 -18.54
CA HIS A 607 5.90 -19.74 -19.13
C HIS A 607 6.57 -21.11 -19.41
N PRO A 608 5.85 -22.25 -19.33
CA PRO A 608 6.44 -23.57 -19.62
C PRO A 608 7.06 -23.71 -21.02
N GLN A 609 6.57 -22.93 -21.98
CA GLN A 609 7.10 -22.89 -23.37
C GLN A 609 8.10 -21.75 -23.60
N HIS A 610 8.50 -21.03 -22.55
CA HIS A 610 9.52 -20.01 -22.65
C HIS A 610 10.83 -20.66 -23.14
N PRO A 611 11.55 -20.09 -24.13
CA PRO A 611 12.76 -20.70 -24.67
C PRO A 611 13.80 -21.08 -23.61
N ARG A 612 14.02 -20.20 -22.63
CA ARG A 612 14.92 -20.46 -21.49
C ARG A 612 14.44 -21.57 -20.55
N VAL A 613 13.13 -21.79 -20.42
CA VAL A 613 12.60 -22.96 -19.69
C VAL A 613 12.86 -24.23 -20.47
N LEU A 614 12.60 -24.21 -21.78
CA LEU A 614 12.86 -25.36 -22.66
C LEU A 614 14.36 -25.70 -22.73
N ALA A 615 15.23 -24.70 -22.61
CA ALA A 615 16.68 -24.84 -22.53
C ALA A 615 17.19 -25.25 -21.13
N GLY A 616 16.33 -25.27 -20.10
CA GLY A 616 16.70 -25.60 -18.73
C GLY A 616 17.50 -24.52 -17.99
N GLU A 617 17.52 -23.29 -18.50
CA GLU A 617 18.22 -22.16 -17.87
C GLU A 617 17.45 -21.56 -16.69
N VAL A 618 16.11 -21.63 -16.74
CA VAL A 618 15.21 -21.15 -15.70
C VAL A 618 14.07 -22.14 -15.49
N THR A 619 13.50 -22.18 -14.30
CA THR A 619 12.32 -22.99 -14.00
C THR A 619 11.06 -22.24 -14.39
N SER A 620 10.07 -22.95 -14.95
CA SER A 620 8.76 -22.34 -15.18
C SER A 620 8.09 -21.95 -13.86
N SER A 621 7.55 -20.74 -13.81
CA SER A 621 6.86 -20.21 -12.65
C SER A 621 5.82 -19.19 -13.09
N PRO A 622 4.63 -19.16 -12.46
CA PRO A 622 3.74 -18.01 -12.63
C PRO A 622 4.35 -16.78 -11.94
N GLY A 623 3.98 -15.61 -12.43
CA GLY A 623 4.26 -14.33 -11.80
C GLY A 623 3.41 -14.07 -10.56
N TRP A 624 3.60 -12.88 -10.00
CA TRP A 624 2.92 -12.42 -8.78
C TRP A 624 1.39 -12.41 -8.89
N ASP A 625 0.84 -12.22 -10.08
CA ASP A 625 -0.61 -12.15 -10.37
C ASP A 625 -1.21 -13.50 -10.79
N GLY A 626 -0.39 -14.55 -10.85
CA GLY A 626 -0.74 -15.89 -11.32
C GLY A 626 -0.69 -16.07 -12.85
N GLU A 627 -0.36 -15.02 -13.61
CA GLU A 627 -0.08 -15.12 -15.05
C GLU A 627 1.37 -15.55 -15.34
N HIS A 628 1.75 -15.60 -16.61
CA HIS A 628 3.15 -15.68 -17.02
C HIS A 628 3.51 -14.47 -17.86
N GLY A 629 4.76 -14.02 -17.77
CA GLY A 629 5.29 -12.92 -18.56
C GLY A 629 5.33 -13.20 -20.07
N PRO A 630 5.62 -12.17 -20.87
CA PRO A 630 5.80 -12.33 -22.31
C PRO A 630 7.11 -13.05 -22.63
N PHE A 631 7.20 -13.63 -23.82
CA PHE A 631 8.45 -14.21 -24.32
C PHE A 631 8.51 -14.24 -25.84
N LEU A 632 9.73 -14.14 -26.38
CA LEU A 632 9.97 -14.19 -27.82
C LEU A 632 10.19 -15.63 -28.28
N VAL A 633 9.63 -15.98 -29.44
CA VAL A 633 9.88 -17.25 -30.13
C VAL A 633 10.12 -17.00 -31.61
N GLN A 634 10.89 -17.88 -32.23
CA GLN A 634 11.11 -17.87 -33.67
C GLN A 634 10.40 -19.08 -34.30
N GLU A 635 9.52 -18.83 -35.26
CA GLU A 635 8.78 -19.85 -35.99
C GLU A 635 8.80 -19.52 -37.49
N GLY A 636 9.18 -20.48 -38.33
CA GLY A 636 9.24 -20.27 -39.78
C GLY A 636 10.17 -19.12 -40.21
N GLY A 637 11.22 -18.84 -39.43
CA GLY A 637 12.14 -17.71 -39.66
C GLY A 637 11.60 -16.35 -39.21
N GLN A 638 10.37 -16.27 -38.69
CA GLN A 638 9.75 -15.04 -38.20
C GLN A 638 9.74 -15.01 -36.66
N TRP A 639 9.90 -13.82 -36.10
CA TRP A 639 9.80 -13.61 -34.65
C TRP A 639 8.37 -13.31 -34.24
N PHE A 640 7.96 -13.91 -33.13
CA PHE A 640 6.69 -13.66 -32.46
C PHE A 640 6.93 -13.36 -30.99
N MET A 641 6.13 -12.46 -30.43
CA MET A 641 6.04 -12.27 -29.00
C MET A 641 4.76 -12.93 -28.50
N ASN A 642 4.89 -13.87 -27.57
CA ASN A 642 3.79 -14.49 -26.84
C ASN A 642 3.52 -13.70 -25.57
N PHE A 643 2.24 -13.50 -25.22
CA PHE A 643 1.81 -12.77 -24.03
C PHE A 643 0.42 -13.25 -23.57
N ALA A 644 -0.03 -12.81 -22.39
CA ALA A 644 -1.28 -13.28 -21.81
C ALA A 644 -2.47 -12.64 -22.54
N ASN A 645 -3.53 -13.41 -22.73
CA ASN A 645 -4.72 -12.88 -23.38
C ASN A 645 -5.53 -12.02 -22.39
N ARG A 646 -5.47 -10.69 -22.53
CA ARG A 646 -6.22 -9.73 -21.69
C ARG A 646 -7.72 -10.04 -21.55
N PHE A 647 -8.33 -10.67 -22.54
CA PHE A 647 -9.75 -11.02 -22.48
C PHE A 647 -10.01 -12.23 -21.57
N ARG A 648 -9.04 -13.13 -21.42
CA ARG A 648 -9.14 -14.39 -20.65
C ARG A 648 -8.43 -14.38 -19.31
N SER A 649 -7.43 -13.53 -19.14
CA SER A 649 -6.74 -13.37 -17.86
C SER A 649 -7.72 -12.94 -16.79
N ASP A 650 -7.75 -13.63 -15.65
CA ASP A 650 -8.71 -13.35 -14.59
C ASP A 650 -8.05 -13.48 -13.21
N TYR A 651 -7.69 -12.34 -12.65
CA TYR A 651 -7.06 -12.28 -11.33
C TYR A 651 -8.01 -12.73 -10.22
N VAL A 652 -9.32 -12.66 -10.42
CA VAL A 652 -10.29 -13.26 -9.47
C VAL A 652 -10.14 -14.77 -9.46
N SER A 653 -10.04 -15.41 -10.63
CA SER A 653 -9.80 -16.85 -10.72
C SER A 653 -8.45 -17.24 -10.12
N HIS A 654 -7.42 -16.40 -10.27
CA HIS A 654 -6.10 -16.63 -9.67
C HIS A 654 -6.12 -16.48 -8.15
N ALA A 655 -6.80 -15.46 -7.64
CA ALA A 655 -6.97 -15.25 -6.21
C ALA A 655 -7.76 -16.39 -5.54
N LEU A 656 -8.86 -16.86 -6.17
CA LEU A 656 -9.61 -18.03 -5.70
C LEU A 656 -8.76 -19.31 -5.64
N LYS A 657 -7.82 -19.45 -6.58
CA LYS A 657 -6.89 -20.60 -6.67
C LYS A 657 -5.62 -20.42 -5.82
N GLY A 658 -5.51 -19.32 -5.04
CA GLY A 658 -4.33 -19.03 -4.22
C GLY A 658 -3.05 -18.77 -5.02
N ARG A 659 -3.16 -18.28 -6.26
CA ARG A 659 -2.04 -18.08 -7.19
C ARG A 659 -1.45 -16.67 -7.17
N MET A 660 -2.12 -15.70 -6.52
CA MET A 660 -1.53 -14.39 -6.29
C MET A 660 -0.46 -14.50 -5.20
N ARG A 661 0.75 -14.04 -5.51
CA ARG A 661 1.95 -14.24 -4.69
C ARG A 661 2.71 -12.95 -4.55
N LEU A 662 3.30 -12.75 -3.37
CA LEU A 662 4.19 -11.62 -3.11
C LEU A 662 5.54 -11.81 -3.82
N GLY A 663 6.15 -12.99 -3.66
CA GLY A 663 7.40 -13.36 -4.32
C GLY A 663 8.51 -12.31 -4.12
N PRO A 664 9.36 -12.05 -5.13
CA PRO A 664 10.44 -11.07 -5.04
C PRO A 664 9.98 -9.61 -4.88
N LEU A 665 8.70 -9.30 -5.10
CA LEU A 665 8.19 -7.92 -5.06
C LEU A 665 8.31 -7.28 -3.68
N ALA A 666 8.22 -8.06 -2.60
CA ALA A 666 8.34 -7.58 -1.22
C ALA A 666 9.62 -6.78 -0.97
N GLN A 667 10.69 -7.14 -1.69
CA GLN A 667 12.04 -6.63 -1.49
C GLN A 667 12.39 -5.50 -2.48
N VAL A 668 11.47 -5.14 -3.37
CA VAL A 668 11.69 -4.06 -4.34
C VAL A 668 11.56 -2.72 -3.62
N THR A 669 12.67 -1.99 -3.55
CA THR A 669 12.74 -0.66 -2.91
C THR A 669 12.42 0.45 -3.93
N ALA A 670 12.09 1.65 -3.43
CA ALA A 670 11.91 2.81 -4.31
C ALA A 670 13.14 3.10 -5.20
N PRO A 671 14.40 3.09 -4.70
CA PRO A 671 15.58 3.27 -5.55
C PRO A 671 15.71 2.22 -6.67
N GLU A 672 15.43 0.95 -6.39
CA GLU A 672 15.44 -0.10 -7.42
C GLU A 672 14.37 0.17 -8.48
N LEU A 673 13.15 0.52 -8.05
CA LEU A 673 12.04 0.79 -8.97
C LEU A 673 12.31 2.02 -9.85
N ILE A 674 12.84 3.09 -9.26
CA ILE A 674 13.28 4.31 -9.96
C ILE A 674 14.39 3.98 -10.96
N ALA A 675 15.39 3.18 -10.57
CA ALA A 675 16.48 2.80 -11.46
C ALA A 675 15.98 2.06 -12.71
N ARG A 676 14.99 1.17 -12.57
CA ARG A 676 14.34 0.50 -13.71
C ARG A 676 13.58 1.48 -14.60
N MET A 677 12.82 2.41 -14.00
CA MET A 677 12.06 3.42 -14.74
C MET A 677 12.97 4.43 -15.47
N GLU A 678 14.09 4.82 -14.88
CA GLU A 678 15.10 5.68 -15.53
C GLU A 678 15.83 4.95 -16.67
N ALA A 679 16.15 3.66 -16.50
CA ALA A 679 16.73 2.85 -17.57
C ALA A 679 15.77 2.77 -18.78
N LEU A 680 14.50 2.51 -18.52
CA LEU A 680 13.44 2.53 -19.53
C LEU A 680 13.33 3.90 -20.23
N ARG A 681 13.19 4.97 -19.44
CA ARG A 681 13.00 6.33 -19.95
C ARG A 681 14.18 6.76 -20.79
N PHE A 682 15.40 6.49 -20.33
CA PHE A 682 16.61 6.77 -21.10
C PHE A 682 16.62 6.02 -22.43
N CYS A 683 16.25 4.74 -22.42
CA CYS A 683 16.19 3.96 -23.66
C CYS A 683 15.19 4.56 -24.65
N ILE A 684 13.94 4.79 -24.24
CA ILE A 684 12.88 5.35 -25.09
C ILE A 684 13.26 6.74 -25.62
N GLN A 685 13.80 7.61 -24.78
CA GLN A 685 14.10 8.99 -25.18
C GLN A 685 15.34 9.11 -26.08
N ARG A 686 16.36 8.26 -25.87
CA ARG A 686 17.71 8.52 -26.42
C ARG A 686 18.31 7.38 -27.24
N VAL A 687 17.80 6.16 -27.12
CA VAL A 687 18.45 4.96 -27.66
C VAL A 687 17.60 4.32 -28.74
N VAL A 688 16.38 3.93 -28.41
CA VAL A 688 15.50 3.19 -29.33
C VAL A 688 14.74 4.16 -30.24
N PRO A 689 14.52 3.81 -31.52
CA PRO A 689 13.75 4.65 -32.43
C PRO A 689 12.23 4.52 -32.18
N PRO A 690 11.44 5.59 -32.41
CA PRO A 690 11.87 6.91 -32.86
C PRO A 690 12.55 7.71 -31.74
N ALA A 691 13.64 8.40 -32.07
CA ALA A 691 14.38 9.19 -31.08
C ALA A 691 13.54 10.36 -30.55
N GLY A 692 13.63 10.64 -29.25
CA GLY A 692 12.90 11.72 -28.58
C GLY A 692 11.46 11.38 -28.19
N ASP A 693 11.07 10.11 -28.29
CA ASP A 693 9.79 9.62 -27.78
C ASP A 693 9.74 9.67 -26.24
N THR A 694 8.56 9.59 -25.65
CA THR A 694 8.36 9.60 -24.19
C THR A 694 7.68 8.33 -23.73
N VAL A 695 7.88 7.97 -22.46
CA VAL A 695 7.27 6.76 -21.87
C VAL A 695 5.75 6.73 -22.10
N PRO A 696 4.97 7.82 -21.87
CA PRO A 696 3.53 7.83 -22.13
C PRO A 696 3.09 7.76 -23.59
N THR A 697 3.97 8.05 -24.55
CA THR A 697 3.61 8.11 -25.97
C THR A 697 4.18 6.93 -26.76
N SER A 698 5.08 6.16 -26.16
CA SER A 698 5.76 5.11 -26.87
C SER A 698 4.87 3.93 -27.21
N THR A 699 4.96 3.50 -28.46
CA THR A 699 4.28 2.32 -28.99
C THR A 699 5.15 1.06 -28.90
N LEU A 700 6.40 1.18 -28.44
CA LEU A 700 7.29 0.04 -28.26
C LEU A 700 6.82 -0.82 -27.09
N VAL A 701 6.92 -2.14 -27.27
CA VAL A 701 6.55 -3.11 -26.24
C VAL A 701 7.83 -3.69 -25.65
N LEU A 702 7.90 -3.82 -24.33
CA LEU A 702 9.07 -4.40 -23.67
C LEU A 702 8.89 -5.92 -23.49
N ALA A 703 9.60 -6.73 -24.27
CA ALA A 703 9.48 -8.17 -24.19
C ALA A 703 10.29 -8.77 -23.03
N THR A 704 11.45 -8.21 -22.71
CA THR A 704 12.38 -8.74 -21.69
C THR A 704 12.89 -7.63 -20.79
N VAL A 705 12.93 -7.90 -19.48
CA VAL A 705 13.57 -7.07 -18.45
C VAL A 705 14.29 -7.96 -17.45
N GLU A 706 15.61 -7.86 -17.43
CA GLU A 706 16.43 -8.59 -16.46
C GLU A 706 17.37 -7.67 -15.74
N LYS A 707 17.53 -7.89 -14.43
CA LYS A 707 18.55 -7.22 -13.65
C LYS A 707 19.88 -7.96 -13.82
N VAL A 708 20.91 -7.21 -14.19
CA VAL A 708 22.28 -7.70 -14.29
C VAL A 708 23.04 -7.19 -13.06
N VAL A 709 23.54 -8.12 -12.24
CA VAL A 709 24.30 -7.77 -11.03
C VAL A 709 25.65 -7.16 -11.40
N ASP A 710 26.29 -7.76 -12.40
CA ASP A 710 27.54 -7.26 -12.97
C ASP A 710 27.67 -7.76 -14.43
N TRP A 711 27.86 -6.82 -15.36
CA TRP A 711 28.03 -7.10 -16.79
C TRP A 711 29.27 -7.95 -17.10
N ASP A 712 30.26 -7.99 -16.21
CA ASP A 712 31.50 -8.77 -16.41
C ASP A 712 31.36 -10.25 -16.08
N VAL A 713 30.37 -10.64 -15.26
CA VAL A 713 30.35 -11.94 -14.58
C VAL A 713 29.10 -12.78 -14.90
N GLY A 714 27.97 -12.15 -15.25
CA GLY A 714 26.68 -12.83 -15.47
C GLY A 714 26.18 -12.83 -16.91
N PRO A 715 25.32 -13.78 -17.33
CA PRO A 715 24.59 -13.72 -18.59
C PRO A 715 23.37 -12.77 -18.48
N PRO A 716 23.10 -11.92 -19.51
CA PRO A 716 23.94 -11.67 -20.67
C PRO A 716 25.21 -10.91 -20.28
N ARG A 717 26.37 -11.41 -20.71
CA ARG A 717 27.67 -10.81 -20.43
C ARG A 717 27.99 -9.76 -21.48
N ASP A 718 28.43 -8.57 -21.07
CA ASP A 718 28.85 -7.51 -21.98
C ASP A 718 30.09 -6.80 -21.43
N THR A 719 31.28 -7.23 -21.87
CA THR A 719 32.58 -6.73 -21.38
C THR A 719 32.87 -5.29 -21.76
N ALA A 720 32.00 -4.62 -22.52
CA ALA A 720 32.10 -3.19 -22.79
C ALA A 720 31.34 -2.34 -21.75
N LEU A 721 30.63 -2.98 -20.82
CA LEU A 721 29.97 -2.37 -19.68
C LEU A 721 30.56 -2.98 -18.39
N ASN A 722 30.49 -2.22 -17.29
CA ASN A 722 30.93 -2.69 -15.98
C ASN A 722 29.83 -2.44 -14.95
N GLY A 723 29.79 -3.26 -13.90
CA GLY A 723 28.90 -3.06 -12.76
C GLY A 723 27.43 -3.40 -13.05
N PRO A 724 26.51 -3.02 -12.16
CA PRO A 724 25.11 -3.40 -12.25
C PRO A 724 24.37 -2.67 -13.37
N GLY A 725 23.28 -3.29 -13.82
CA GLY A 725 22.49 -2.76 -14.91
C GLY A 725 21.22 -3.54 -15.22
N TYR A 726 20.67 -3.29 -16.41
CA TYR A 726 19.46 -3.93 -16.91
C TYR A 726 19.61 -4.37 -18.36
N HIS A 727 19.20 -5.60 -18.65
CA HIS A 727 19.00 -6.09 -20.01
C HIS A 727 17.54 -5.87 -20.41
N LEU A 728 17.31 -5.03 -21.42
CA LEU A 728 15.99 -4.65 -21.92
C LEU A 728 15.87 -5.06 -23.39
N VAL A 729 14.76 -5.70 -23.79
CA VAL A 729 14.49 -6.00 -25.20
C VAL A 729 13.15 -5.41 -25.60
N PHE A 730 13.18 -4.31 -26.35
CA PHE A 730 11.98 -3.72 -26.93
C PHE A 730 11.64 -4.37 -28.26
N VAL A 731 10.37 -4.39 -28.62
CA VAL A 731 9.90 -4.89 -29.91
C VAL A 731 8.95 -3.90 -30.56
N GLU A 732 9.12 -3.74 -31.86
CA GLU A 732 8.12 -3.16 -32.76
C GLU A 732 7.26 -4.32 -33.28
N THR A 733 5.94 -4.19 -33.20
CA THR A 733 5.01 -5.27 -33.55
C THR A 733 4.14 -4.90 -34.73
N SER A 734 3.55 -5.89 -35.41
CA SER A 734 2.59 -5.64 -36.50
C SER A 734 1.25 -5.09 -36.01
N GLY A 735 0.96 -5.14 -34.72
CA GLY A 735 -0.36 -4.83 -34.13
C GLY A 735 -1.44 -5.90 -34.36
N GLU A 736 -1.18 -6.86 -35.26
CA GLU A 736 -2.09 -7.97 -35.56
C GLU A 736 -1.88 -9.12 -34.57
N GLU A 737 -2.69 -9.12 -33.51
CA GLU A 737 -2.66 -10.16 -32.47
C GLU A 737 -3.50 -11.38 -32.86
N GLU A 738 -2.96 -12.57 -32.62
CA GLU A 738 -3.65 -13.84 -32.82
C GLU A 738 -3.71 -14.67 -31.54
N ALA A 739 -4.86 -15.30 -31.27
CA ALA A 739 -5.03 -16.19 -30.14
C ALA A 739 -4.35 -17.55 -30.39
N ILE A 740 -3.63 -18.05 -29.40
CA ILE A 740 -2.96 -19.36 -29.45
C ILE A 740 -3.95 -20.43 -28.99
N ALA A 741 -3.72 -21.69 -29.39
CA ALA A 741 -4.54 -22.84 -28.99
C ALA A 741 -4.82 -22.84 -27.48
N ASN A 742 -6.09 -23.06 -27.08
CA ASN A 742 -6.72 -22.87 -25.75
C ASN A 742 -7.15 -21.44 -25.35
N THR A 743 -6.79 -20.42 -26.14
CA THR A 743 -7.17 -19.00 -26.02
C THR A 743 -6.66 -18.23 -24.80
N THR A 744 -5.89 -18.83 -23.89
CA THR A 744 -5.38 -18.12 -22.69
C THR A 744 -4.21 -17.20 -23.01
N ARG A 745 -3.57 -17.38 -24.18
CA ARG A 745 -2.46 -16.56 -24.66
C ARG A 745 -2.71 -16.04 -26.07
N ARG A 746 -2.06 -14.93 -26.36
CA ARG A 746 -2.00 -14.31 -27.69
C ARG A 746 -0.54 -14.21 -28.12
N ARG A 747 -0.33 -14.10 -29.42
CA ARG A 747 0.95 -13.70 -30.00
C ARG A 747 0.78 -12.61 -31.03
N VAL A 748 1.85 -11.86 -31.24
CA VAL A 748 1.93 -10.81 -32.24
C VAL A 748 3.25 -10.95 -32.98
N ARG A 749 3.24 -10.71 -34.29
CA ARG A 749 4.46 -10.75 -35.10
C ARG A 749 5.36 -9.58 -34.73
N VAL A 750 6.64 -9.87 -34.51
CA VAL A 750 7.68 -8.89 -34.23
C VAL A 750 8.30 -8.45 -35.56
N LEU A 751 8.30 -7.14 -35.79
CA LEU A 751 8.88 -6.51 -36.97
C LEU A 751 10.36 -6.21 -36.77
N ARG A 752 10.71 -5.72 -35.57
CA ARG A 752 12.08 -5.39 -35.16
C ARG A 752 12.26 -5.63 -33.67
N ARG A 753 13.46 -6.04 -33.28
CA ARG A 753 13.91 -6.14 -31.89
C ARG A 753 14.95 -5.07 -31.61
N PHE A 754 14.91 -4.50 -30.42
CA PHE A 754 15.86 -3.51 -29.94
C PHE A 754 16.40 -3.96 -28.59
N THR A 755 17.64 -4.45 -28.58
CA THR A 755 18.30 -4.92 -27.36
C THR A 755 19.13 -3.81 -26.76
N CYS A 756 18.89 -3.51 -25.49
CA CYS A 756 19.62 -2.51 -24.71
C CYS A 756 20.24 -3.17 -23.48
N HIS A 757 21.56 -3.17 -23.40
CA HIS A 757 22.30 -3.45 -22.17
C HIS A 757 22.59 -2.11 -21.49
N VAL A 758 21.91 -1.84 -20.40
CA VAL A 758 21.95 -0.55 -19.70
C VAL A 758 22.81 -0.68 -18.46
N SER A 759 23.90 0.07 -18.37
CA SER A 759 24.66 0.27 -17.13
C SER A 759 24.35 1.64 -16.53
N LEU A 760 25.04 1.97 -15.43
CA LEU A 760 25.00 3.32 -14.85
C LEU A 760 25.54 4.39 -15.80
N THR A 761 26.52 4.06 -16.64
CA THR A 761 27.31 5.04 -17.41
C THR A 761 27.16 4.92 -18.92
N ALA A 762 26.57 3.83 -19.43
CA ALA A 762 26.39 3.64 -20.86
C ALA A 762 25.24 2.68 -21.18
N VAL A 763 24.84 2.67 -22.45
CA VAL A 763 23.95 1.69 -23.03
C VAL A 763 24.62 1.05 -24.24
N ARG A 764 24.65 -0.28 -24.30
CA ARG A 764 24.91 -1.00 -25.55
C ARG A 764 23.61 -1.33 -26.23
N PHE A 765 23.47 -0.84 -27.45
CA PHE A 765 22.24 -0.90 -28.23
C PHE A 765 22.42 -1.70 -29.51
N GLN A 766 21.50 -2.61 -29.80
CA GLN A 766 21.49 -3.45 -31.00
C GLN A 766 20.09 -3.47 -31.62
N VAL A 767 20.03 -3.44 -32.95
CA VAL A 767 18.80 -3.68 -33.72
C VAL A 767 18.87 -5.08 -34.32
N ASP A 768 17.85 -5.89 -34.05
CA ASP A 768 17.78 -7.30 -34.42
C ASP A 768 19.09 -8.04 -34.09
N ASP A 769 19.71 -8.69 -35.07
CA ASP A 769 20.99 -9.40 -34.92
C ASP A 769 22.18 -8.58 -35.47
N GLY A 770 22.02 -7.24 -35.59
CA GLY A 770 23.06 -6.32 -36.05
C GLY A 770 24.21 -6.13 -35.05
N PRO A 771 25.22 -5.30 -35.34
CA PRO A 771 26.25 -5.00 -34.36
C PRO A 771 25.70 -4.12 -33.24
N PHE A 772 26.16 -4.35 -32.01
CA PHE A 772 25.90 -3.40 -30.94
C PHE A 772 26.61 -2.07 -31.23
N THR A 773 26.04 -0.97 -30.75
CA THR A 773 26.64 0.37 -30.64
C THR A 773 26.70 0.79 -29.19
N LEU A 774 27.69 1.61 -28.81
CA LEU A 774 27.82 2.14 -27.45
C LEU A 774 27.31 3.59 -27.41
N ILE A 775 26.42 3.88 -26.47
CA ILE A 775 25.84 5.20 -26.24
C ILE A 775 26.17 5.60 -24.80
N ALA A 776 26.82 6.74 -24.61
CA ALA A 776 27.11 7.24 -23.28
C ALA A 776 25.81 7.64 -22.57
N ARG A 777 25.67 7.22 -21.32
CA ARG A 777 24.60 7.68 -20.44
C ARG A 777 25.21 8.75 -19.54
N PRO A 778 24.75 10.01 -19.62
CA PRO A 778 25.20 11.00 -18.66
C PRO A 778 24.86 10.48 -17.27
N ALA A 779 25.73 10.72 -16.29
CA ALA A 779 25.37 10.52 -14.90
C ALA A 779 24.11 11.35 -14.65
N THR A 780 22.96 10.69 -14.63
CA THR A 780 21.71 11.35 -14.30
C THR A 780 21.88 11.85 -12.87
N VAL A 781 21.65 13.15 -12.67
CA VAL A 781 21.49 13.71 -11.33
C VAL A 781 20.25 13.03 -10.75
N VAL A 782 20.49 12.09 -9.85
CA VAL A 782 19.59 11.77 -8.76
C VAL A 782 20.39 12.07 -7.51
#